data_AF-A0A7J6HID5-F1
#
_entry.id   AF-A0A7J6HID5-F1
#
_cell.length_a   1.000
_cell.length_b   1.000
_cell.length_c   1.000
_cell.angle_alpha   90.00
_cell.angle_beta   90.00
_cell.angle_gamma   90.00
#
_symmetry.space_group_name_H-M   'P 1'
#
loop_
_entity.id
_entity.type
_entity.pdbx_description
1 polymer ?
#
loop_
_entity_poly.entity_id
_entity_poly.type
_entity_poly.pdbx_seq_one_letter_code
_entity_poly.pdbx_strand_id
1 'polypeptide(L)'
;MASELMAIENEPQPINAGLPRKPRILLAASGSVAAMKFANLCRTFAEWAEIKAVATKASLHFIDKASLPNGLVLYTDEDEWSSWKQIGDSVLHIELRRWADIMVIAPLSANTLAKIAGGLCDNLLTCVVRAWDYKKPIFIAPAMNTLMWTNTFTERHLMALDELGITLIRPVSKRLACGDHGNGAMAEPSLIYSTVRLFAESRNQPGSSNRQQVMASISVATVGEPLPVTGPRRSRVLLAASGSVAAMQFGALCHYFVEWADVAAVVTAAALRFIDKDSLPMNMVLYTDQYEQTMWKKLGDSVLHIELSRWADVLVIAPASANTLGKISMGLCDNLLTCIVRAWDYKKGLFVAPAMDTLMWTNSFMEKHLTDVDDLGIVLIPPDTERSVCGERGKGAMAEPSDIDTAIRVFLEPPSSDSGSSNGMEEQSAKAFDILDLGVMASELMAIENEPQPINAGLPRKPRILLAASGSVAAMKFANLCRTFAEWAEIKAVATKASLHFIDKASLPNGLVLYTDEDEWSSWKQIGDSVLHIELRRWADIMVIAPLSANTLAKIAGGLCDNLLTCVVRAWDYKKPIFIAPAMNTLMWTNTFTERHLMALDELGITLIRPVSKRLACGDHGNGAMAEPSLIYSTVRLFAESRNQPGSSNRQQVMASISVATVGEPLPVTGPRRSRVLLAASGSVAAMQFGALCHYFVEWADVAAVVTAAALRFIDKDSLPMNMVLYTDQYEQTMWKKLGDSILHIELSRWADVLVIAPASANTLGKISMGLCDNLLTCIVRAWDYKKGLFVAPAMDTLMWTNSFMEKHLTDVDDLGIVLIPPDTERSVCGERGKGAMAEPSDIDTAIRVFLEPPSSDSGSSNGMEEQS
;
A
#
# COMPACT_ATOMS: atom_id res chain seq x y z
N MET A 1 -20.32 -26.66 50.04
CA MET A 1 -19.87 -25.29 50.39
C MET A 1 -19.08 -24.67 49.23
N ALA A 2 -19.72 -24.54 48.07
CA ALA A 2 -19.21 -23.81 46.89
C ALA A 2 -20.38 -23.42 45.97
N SER A 3 -21.51 -22.99 46.56
CA SER A 3 -22.75 -22.68 45.82
C SER A 3 -23.55 -21.53 46.44
N GLU A 4 -22.95 -20.69 47.29
CA GLU A 4 -23.68 -19.70 48.12
C GLU A 4 -23.06 -18.29 48.12
N LEU A 5 -22.36 -17.90 47.04
CA LEU A 5 -21.76 -16.55 46.89
C LEU A 5 -22.11 -15.87 45.54
N MET A 6 -23.23 -16.25 44.93
CA MET A 6 -23.69 -15.74 43.61
C MET A 6 -25.15 -15.25 43.63
N ALA A 7 -25.58 -14.57 44.69
CA ALA A 7 -26.85 -13.86 44.72
C ALA A 7 -26.77 -12.68 45.69
N ILE A 8 -27.47 -11.58 45.39
CA ILE A 8 -27.42 -10.24 46.01
C ILE A 8 -26.33 -9.40 45.29
N GLU A 9 -26.60 -8.48 44.35
CA GLU A 9 -27.65 -7.47 44.26
C GLU A 9 -28.10 -7.28 42.80
N ASN A 10 -29.38 -7.50 42.52
CA ASN A 10 -30.05 -7.06 41.28
C ASN A 10 -31.49 -6.67 41.67
N GLU A 11 -31.61 -5.58 42.42
CA GLU A 11 -32.88 -4.85 42.49
C GLU A 11 -32.82 -3.70 41.48
N PRO A 12 -33.75 -3.63 40.50
CA PRO A 12 -33.88 -2.45 39.67
C PRO A 12 -34.41 -1.30 40.53
N GLN A 13 -33.52 -0.39 40.91
CA GLN A 13 -33.95 0.86 41.53
C GLN A 13 -34.87 1.64 40.57
N PRO A 14 -35.92 2.30 41.08
CA PRO A 14 -36.83 3.08 40.26
C PRO A 14 -36.04 4.15 39.52
N ILE A 15 -36.21 4.20 38.19
CA ILE A 15 -35.63 5.22 37.31
C ILE A 15 -36.24 6.55 37.72
N ASN A 16 -35.54 7.26 38.60
CA ASN A 16 -35.81 8.65 38.89
C ASN A 16 -35.55 9.42 37.58
N ALA A 17 -36.62 9.93 36.97
CA ALA A 17 -36.56 10.85 35.84
C ALA A 17 -35.98 12.20 36.31
N GLY A 18 -34.68 12.21 36.61
CA GLY A 18 -33.91 13.41 36.87
C GLY A 18 -33.58 14.12 35.56
N LEU A 19 -33.46 15.45 35.63
CA LEU A 19 -32.94 16.31 34.56
C LEU A 19 -31.75 15.63 33.84
N PRO A 20 -31.64 15.73 32.49
CA PRO A 20 -30.60 15.05 31.74
C PRO A 20 -29.22 15.44 32.30
N ARG A 21 -28.48 14.44 32.82
CA ARG A 21 -27.15 14.65 33.38
C ARG A 21 -26.26 15.25 32.30
N LYS A 22 -25.57 16.36 32.59
CA LYS A 22 -24.57 16.92 31.67
C LYS A 22 -23.56 15.84 31.31
N PRO A 23 -23.26 15.61 30.01
CA PRO A 23 -22.29 14.61 29.60
C PRO A 23 -20.90 14.95 30.13
N ARG A 24 -20.10 13.94 30.47
CA ARG A 24 -18.70 14.11 30.88
C ARG A 24 -17.78 13.92 29.70
N ILE A 25 -17.11 14.97 29.28
CA ILE A 25 -16.27 14.97 28.09
C ILE A 25 -14.83 15.21 28.47
N LEU A 26 -13.98 14.26 28.10
CA LEU A 26 -12.53 14.40 28.22
C LEU A 26 -11.97 14.99 26.93
N LEU A 27 -11.54 16.25 27.00
CA LEU A 27 -10.90 16.93 25.89
C LEU A 27 -9.39 16.72 25.98
N ALA A 28 -8.76 16.33 24.88
CA ALA A 28 -7.33 16.09 24.83
C ALA A 28 -6.66 16.89 23.72
N ALA A 29 -5.49 17.45 24.02
CA ALA A 29 -4.63 18.11 23.06
C ALA A 29 -3.29 17.37 22.91
N SER A 30 -2.84 17.23 21.67
CA SER A 30 -1.52 16.70 21.33
C SER A 30 -0.68 17.73 20.58
N GLY A 31 0.63 17.45 20.44
CA GLY A 31 1.63 18.38 19.88
C GLY A 31 1.39 18.74 18.41
N SER A 32 0.51 19.71 18.16
CA SER A 32 0.23 20.31 16.87
C SER A 32 -0.04 21.80 17.07
N VAL A 33 0.34 22.64 16.10
CA VAL A 33 0.14 24.10 16.17
C VAL A 33 -1.33 24.46 16.43
N ALA A 34 -2.28 23.64 15.97
CA ALA A 34 -3.70 23.83 16.22
C ALA A 34 -4.11 23.78 17.71
N ALA A 35 -3.23 23.33 18.62
CA ALA A 35 -3.49 23.30 20.05
C ALA A 35 -3.67 24.71 20.66
N MET A 36 -3.24 25.77 19.97
CA MET A 36 -3.62 27.15 20.33
C MET A 36 -5.13 27.40 20.28
N LYS A 37 -5.88 26.62 19.50
CA LYS A 37 -7.35 26.67 19.44
C LYS A 37 -8.02 25.85 20.54
N PHE A 38 -7.26 25.10 21.34
CA PHE A 38 -7.80 24.19 22.35
C PHE A 38 -8.61 24.92 23.43
N ALA A 39 -8.17 26.10 23.86
CA ALA A 39 -8.91 26.89 24.82
C ALA A 39 -10.29 27.34 24.30
N ASN A 40 -10.40 27.66 23.00
CA ASN A 40 -11.67 27.96 22.37
C ASN A 40 -12.57 26.72 22.36
N LEU A 41 -12.03 25.57 21.95
CA LEU A 41 -12.75 24.28 21.99
C LEU A 41 -13.28 23.99 23.40
N CYS A 42 -12.46 24.12 24.44
CA CYS A 42 -12.88 23.93 25.83
C CYS A 42 -14.04 24.87 26.22
N ARG A 43 -13.99 26.16 25.83
CA ARG A 43 -15.11 27.09 26.08
C ARG A 43 -16.40 26.61 25.42
N THR A 44 -16.34 26.22 24.16
CA THR A 44 -17.52 25.75 23.40
C THR A 44 -18.17 24.53 24.07
N PHE A 45 -17.37 23.58 24.56
CA PHE A 45 -17.90 22.39 25.22
C PHE A 45 -18.37 22.64 26.66
N ALA A 46 -17.77 23.57 27.41
CA ALA A 46 -18.10 23.85 28.81
C ALA A 46 -19.54 24.36 29.02
N GLU A 47 -20.12 25.01 28.00
CA GLU A 47 -21.51 25.48 28.04
C GLU A 47 -22.51 24.30 28.15
N TRP A 48 -22.18 23.19 27.49
CA TRP A 48 -23.04 22.01 27.34
C TRP A 48 -22.68 20.84 28.26
N ALA A 49 -21.38 20.64 28.55
CA ALA A 49 -20.85 19.43 29.18
C ALA A 49 -19.99 19.73 30.42
N GLU A 50 -19.85 18.73 31.29
CA GLU A 50 -18.80 18.74 32.32
C GLU A 50 -17.49 18.33 31.63
N ILE A 51 -16.47 19.19 31.63
CA ILE A 51 -15.22 18.94 30.90
C ILE A 51 -14.01 18.79 31.82
N LYS A 52 -13.14 17.85 31.46
CA LYS A 52 -11.75 17.75 31.94
C LYS A 52 -10.82 17.80 30.75
N ALA A 53 -9.62 18.34 30.93
CA ALA A 53 -8.66 18.49 29.84
C ALA A 53 -7.36 17.71 30.10
N VAL A 54 -6.81 17.05 29.08
CA VAL A 54 -5.49 16.41 29.11
C VAL A 54 -4.62 17.02 28.03
N ALA A 55 -3.37 17.39 28.36
CA ALA A 55 -2.41 17.87 27.37
C ALA A 55 -1.11 17.07 27.43
N THR A 56 -0.63 16.65 26.26
CA THR A 56 0.73 16.11 26.13
C THR A 56 1.78 17.20 26.39
N LYS A 57 2.99 16.79 26.79
CA LYS A 57 4.14 17.72 26.90
C LYS A 57 4.32 18.61 25.65
N ALA A 58 4.22 18.03 24.45
CA ALA A 58 4.39 18.77 23.19
C ALA A 58 3.27 19.80 22.92
N SER A 59 2.03 19.53 23.34
CA SER A 59 0.93 20.52 23.19
C SER A 59 1.10 21.75 24.08
N LEU A 60 1.83 21.64 25.20
CA LEU A 60 2.04 22.76 26.13
C LEU A 60 2.85 23.90 25.51
N HIS A 61 3.59 23.66 24.42
CA HIS A 61 4.26 24.73 23.66
C HIS A 61 3.28 25.69 22.97
N PHE A 62 2.04 25.25 22.73
CA PHE A 62 1.04 26.03 21.96
C PHE A 62 -0.17 26.46 22.79
N ILE A 63 -0.40 25.83 23.94
CA ILE A 63 -1.53 26.14 24.82
C ILE A 63 -1.13 27.28 25.76
N ASP A 64 -1.81 28.41 25.63
CA ASP A 64 -1.79 29.44 26.66
C ASP A 64 -2.70 29.03 27.83
N LYS A 65 -2.10 28.66 28.97
CA LYS A 65 -2.85 28.26 30.17
C LYS A 65 -3.78 29.36 30.69
N ALA A 66 -3.44 30.64 30.49
CA ALA A 66 -4.29 31.76 30.92
C ALA A 66 -5.56 31.90 30.06
N SER A 67 -5.55 31.36 28.84
CA SER A 67 -6.68 31.43 27.92
C SER A 67 -7.77 30.38 28.18
N LEU A 68 -7.50 29.38 29.04
CA LEU A 68 -8.42 28.30 29.38
C LEU A 68 -9.63 28.80 30.20
N PRO A 69 -10.81 28.15 30.10
CA PRO A 69 -11.96 28.48 30.93
C PRO A 69 -11.65 28.46 32.43
N ASN A 70 -12.18 29.44 33.17
CA ASN A 70 -12.04 29.49 34.63
C ASN A 70 -12.61 28.22 35.28
N GLY A 71 -11.82 27.56 36.11
CA GLY A 71 -12.20 26.31 36.80
C GLY A 71 -11.97 25.03 36.01
N LEU A 72 -11.49 25.10 34.76
CA LEU A 72 -11.07 23.91 34.02
C LEU A 72 -9.76 23.35 34.58
N VAL A 73 -9.77 22.07 34.97
CA VAL A 73 -8.55 21.35 35.34
C VAL A 73 -7.88 20.81 34.08
N LEU A 74 -6.64 21.24 33.84
CA LEU A 74 -5.77 20.71 32.79
C LEU A 74 -4.77 19.73 33.41
N TYR A 75 -4.92 18.45 33.11
CA TYR A 75 -4.02 17.40 33.55
C TYR A 75 -2.85 17.21 32.58
N THR A 76 -1.64 17.01 33.13
CA THR A 76 -0.40 16.71 32.41
C THR A 76 0.22 15.40 32.90
N ASP A 77 1.32 14.97 32.29
CA ASP A 77 1.99 13.71 32.61
C ASP A 77 2.50 13.67 34.07
N GLU A 78 2.80 14.84 34.66
CA GLU A 78 3.23 14.97 36.06
C GLU A 78 2.10 14.71 37.07
N ASP A 79 0.84 14.87 36.67
CA ASP A 79 -0.32 14.69 37.57
C ASP A 79 -0.60 13.20 37.87
N GLU A 80 -0.17 12.28 37.00
CA GLU A 80 -0.20 10.84 37.25
C GLU A 80 0.53 10.49 38.55
N TRP A 81 1.72 11.06 38.73
CA TRP A 81 2.56 10.80 39.90
C TRP A 81 2.17 11.62 41.12
N SER A 82 1.49 12.75 40.91
CA SER A 82 0.98 13.60 42.00
C SER A 82 -0.23 12.97 42.71
N SER A 83 -1.02 12.17 41.97
CA SER A 83 -2.22 11.49 42.47
C SER A 83 -1.95 10.12 43.10
N TRP A 84 -0.82 9.48 42.76
CA TRP A 84 -0.47 8.13 43.22
C TRP A 84 0.81 8.12 44.06
N LYS A 85 0.70 7.87 45.37
CA LYS A 85 1.85 7.81 46.29
C LYS A 85 2.12 6.41 46.83
N GLN A 86 1.08 5.60 46.96
CA GLN A 86 1.17 4.23 47.45
C GLN A 86 0.18 3.31 46.72
N ILE A 87 0.44 2.00 46.81
CA ILE A 87 -0.45 0.97 46.29
C ILE A 87 -1.82 1.11 46.97
N GLY A 88 -2.87 1.28 46.18
CA GLY A 88 -4.24 1.53 46.63
C GLY A 88 -4.77 2.92 46.28
N ASP A 89 -3.89 3.88 45.98
CA ASP A 89 -4.30 5.21 45.53
C ASP A 89 -4.91 5.18 44.10
N SER A 90 -5.69 6.21 43.77
CA SER A 90 -6.28 6.36 42.44
C SER A 90 -5.19 6.56 41.40
N VAL A 91 -5.26 5.79 40.30
CA VAL A 91 -4.38 5.96 39.14
C VAL A 91 -5.09 6.85 38.13
N LEU A 92 -4.51 8.01 37.83
CA LEU A 92 -5.20 9.10 37.15
C LEU A 92 -5.75 8.70 35.78
N HIS A 93 -4.98 8.03 34.91
CA HIS A 93 -5.50 7.63 33.60
C HIS A 93 -6.70 6.68 33.69
N ILE A 94 -6.73 5.79 34.69
CA ILE A 94 -7.87 4.90 34.94
C ILE A 94 -9.07 5.68 35.46
N GLU A 95 -8.84 6.66 36.35
CA GLU A 95 -9.90 7.54 36.85
C GLU A 95 -10.53 8.36 35.72
N LEU A 96 -9.71 9.02 34.89
CA LEU A 96 -10.18 9.83 33.77
C LEU A 96 -10.98 8.98 32.77
N ARG A 97 -10.48 7.77 32.45
CA ARG A 97 -11.19 6.80 31.60
C ARG A 97 -12.53 6.37 32.19
N ARG A 98 -12.59 6.13 33.51
CA ARG A 98 -13.84 5.76 34.20
C ARG A 98 -14.83 6.92 34.20
N TRP A 99 -14.35 8.13 34.49
CA TRP A 99 -15.14 9.36 34.60
C TRP A 99 -15.75 9.81 33.27
N ALA A 100 -15.00 9.74 32.17
CA ALA A 100 -15.41 10.27 30.87
C ALA A 100 -16.48 9.40 30.19
N ASP A 101 -17.52 10.02 29.64
CA ASP A 101 -18.53 9.36 28.79
C ASP A 101 -18.09 9.39 27.31
N ILE A 102 -17.43 10.47 26.90
CA ILE A 102 -16.92 10.73 25.56
C ILE A 102 -15.50 11.28 25.67
N MET A 103 -14.62 10.87 24.76
CA MET A 103 -13.29 11.48 24.59
C MET A 103 -13.20 12.21 23.26
N VAL A 104 -12.55 13.38 23.25
CA VAL A 104 -12.26 14.13 22.01
C VAL A 104 -10.79 14.51 21.99
N ILE A 105 -10.05 14.06 20.99
CA ILE A 105 -8.63 14.42 20.79
C ILE A 105 -8.54 15.44 19.67
N ALA A 106 -8.38 16.72 20.03
CA ALA A 106 -8.42 17.84 19.11
C ALA A 106 -7.49 18.97 19.59
N PRO A 107 -6.30 19.13 19.00
CA PRO A 107 -5.79 18.40 17.82
C PRO A 107 -5.22 17.01 18.15
N LEU A 108 -5.30 16.10 17.16
CA LEU A 108 -4.52 14.86 17.09
C LEU A 108 -3.31 15.04 16.15
N SER A 109 -2.09 14.96 16.68
CA SER A 109 -0.85 15.04 15.91
C SER A 109 -0.51 13.69 15.27
N ALA A 110 0.31 13.72 14.22
CA ALA A 110 0.79 12.50 13.55
C ALA A 110 1.50 11.55 14.53
N ASN A 111 2.24 12.09 15.50
CA ASN A 111 2.94 11.29 16.51
C ASN A 111 1.95 10.57 17.43
N THR A 112 1.01 11.30 18.03
CA THR A 112 0.02 10.67 18.92
C THR A 112 -0.86 9.68 18.17
N LEU A 113 -1.20 9.95 16.90
CA LEU A 113 -1.88 9.00 16.02
C LEU A 113 -1.09 7.69 15.88
N ALA A 114 0.21 7.77 15.59
CA ALA A 114 1.09 6.61 15.51
C ALA A 114 1.19 5.85 16.85
N LYS A 115 1.26 6.57 17.97
CA LYS A 115 1.28 5.96 19.31
C LYS A 115 0.00 5.21 19.65
N ILE A 116 -1.16 5.76 19.29
CA ILE A 116 -2.46 5.11 19.50
C ILE A 116 -2.54 3.86 18.62
N ALA A 117 -2.20 3.96 17.33
CA ALA A 117 -2.21 2.82 16.42
C ALA A 117 -1.25 1.70 16.86
N GLY A 118 -0.08 2.08 17.38
CA GLY A 118 0.90 1.15 17.96
C GLY A 118 0.55 0.63 19.36
N GLY A 119 -0.56 1.06 19.96
CA GLY A 119 -0.99 0.63 21.30
C GLY A 119 -0.04 1.05 22.43
N LEU A 120 0.70 2.14 22.26
CA LEU A 120 1.65 2.64 23.26
C LEU A 120 0.92 3.31 24.45
N CYS A 121 1.49 3.20 25.64
CA CYS A 121 1.10 3.92 26.85
C CYS A 121 2.38 4.46 27.50
N ASP A 122 2.75 5.66 27.07
CA ASP A 122 4.01 6.33 27.40
C ASP A 122 3.78 7.73 28.00
N ASN A 123 2.54 8.21 28.03
CA ASN A 123 2.12 9.47 28.63
C ASN A 123 0.64 9.40 29.05
N LEU A 124 0.15 10.39 29.80
CA LEU A 124 -1.19 10.35 30.39
C LEU A 124 -2.27 10.16 29.30
N LEU A 125 -2.15 10.89 28.19
CA LEU A 125 -3.09 10.79 27.07
C LEU A 125 -3.14 9.39 26.46
N THR A 126 -1.98 8.83 26.09
CA THR A 126 -1.93 7.52 25.45
C THR A 126 -2.32 6.40 26.40
N CYS A 127 -2.04 6.54 27.71
CA CYS A 127 -2.48 5.58 28.72
C CYS A 127 -4.00 5.60 28.93
N VAL A 128 -4.66 6.78 28.90
CA VAL A 128 -6.13 6.85 28.92
C VAL A 128 -6.73 6.12 27.71
N VAL A 129 -6.21 6.37 26.51
CA VAL A 129 -6.68 5.72 25.27
C VAL A 129 -6.44 4.21 25.32
N ARG A 130 -5.26 3.78 25.80
CA ARG A 130 -4.90 2.37 25.89
C ARG A 130 -5.80 1.57 26.84
N ALA A 131 -6.34 2.23 27.86
CA ALA A 131 -7.29 1.67 28.82
C ALA A 131 -8.76 1.84 28.40
N TRP A 132 -9.04 2.48 27.26
CA TRP A 132 -10.38 2.89 26.87
C TRP A 132 -11.32 1.72 26.60
N ASP A 133 -12.62 1.92 26.86
CA ASP A 133 -13.69 1.02 26.41
C ASP A 133 -14.30 1.57 25.14
N TYR A 134 -14.08 0.93 23.99
CA TYR A 134 -14.58 1.40 22.69
C TYR A 134 -16.12 1.40 22.57
N LYS A 135 -16.88 0.91 23.57
CA LYS A 135 -18.32 1.19 23.70
C LYS A 135 -18.60 2.68 23.97
N LYS A 136 -17.65 3.37 24.61
CA LYS A 136 -17.65 4.82 24.78
C LYS A 136 -17.00 5.47 23.55
N PRO A 137 -17.61 6.48 22.94
CA PRO A 137 -17.10 7.11 21.72
C PRO A 137 -15.79 7.86 21.97
N ILE A 138 -14.87 7.75 21.02
CA ILE A 138 -13.70 8.62 20.88
C ILE A 138 -13.85 9.36 19.55
N PHE A 139 -13.72 10.68 19.59
CA PHE A 139 -13.60 11.52 18.39
C PHE A 139 -12.17 12.02 18.25
N ILE A 140 -11.63 11.99 17.04
CA ILE A 140 -10.32 12.53 16.74
C ILE A 140 -10.42 13.62 15.67
N ALA A 141 -9.71 14.73 15.87
CA ALA A 141 -9.58 15.80 14.89
C ALA A 141 -8.10 15.97 14.53
N PRO A 142 -7.59 15.27 13.50
CA PRO A 142 -6.20 15.34 13.09
C PRO A 142 -5.77 16.75 12.68
N ALA A 143 -4.53 17.10 13.00
CA ALA A 143 -3.95 18.38 12.65
C ALA A 143 -2.43 18.24 12.40
N MET A 144 -2.02 18.23 11.14
CA MET A 144 -0.64 18.04 10.71
C MET A 144 -0.36 18.69 9.36
N ASN A 145 0.91 18.83 8.96
CA ASN A 145 1.26 19.37 7.64
C ASN A 145 0.75 18.45 6.50
N THR A 146 0.47 19.02 5.33
CA THR A 146 -0.04 18.30 4.15
C THR A 146 0.80 17.09 3.75
N LEU A 147 2.13 17.20 3.79
CA LEU A 147 3.02 16.07 3.48
C LEU A 147 2.98 14.98 4.56
N MET A 148 2.73 15.36 5.82
CA MET A 148 2.50 14.40 6.88
C MET A 148 1.13 13.73 6.74
N TRP A 149 0.11 14.47 6.32
CA TRP A 149 -1.25 13.94 6.10
C TRP A 149 -1.29 12.93 4.94
N THR A 150 -0.64 13.27 3.82
CA THR A 150 -0.55 12.41 2.61
C THR A 150 0.48 11.30 2.74
N ASN A 151 1.25 11.25 3.83
CA ASN A 151 2.19 10.16 4.11
C ASN A 151 1.43 8.84 4.32
N THR A 152 1.92 7.76 3.70
CA THR A 152 1.35 6.40 3.77
C THR A 152 1.06 5.91 5.18
N PHE A 153 1.89 6.27 6.16
CA PHE A 153 1.66 5.89 7.56
C PHE A 153 0.42 6.55 8.17
N THR A 154 0.04 7.75 7.73
CA THR A 154 -1.15 8.43 8.28
C THR A 154 -2.39 7.65 7.90
N GLU A 155 -2.49 7.21 6.65
CA GLU A 155 -3.58 6.36 6.19
C GLU A 155 -3.62 5.03 6.96
N ARG A 156 -2.48 4.34 7.08
CA ARG A 156 -2.38 3.08 7.84
C ARG A 156 -2.84 3.23 9.30
N HIS A 157 -2.42 4.30 9.97
CA HIS A 157 -2.82 4.53 11.36
C HIS A 157 -4.31 4.89 11.48
N LEU A 158 -4.84 5.73 10.59
CA LEU A 158 -6.26 6.07 10.60
C LEU A 158 -7.12 4.82 10.37
N MET A 159 -6.70 3.91 9.49
CA MET A 159 -7.36 2.62 9.28
C MET A 159 -7.38 1.79 10.57
N ALA A 160 -6.24 1.66 11.26
CA ALA A 160 -6.18 0.91 12.53
C ALA A 160 -7.08 1.52 13.62
N LEU A 161 -7.26 2.84 13.64
CA LEU A 161 -8.15 3.51 14.59
C LEU A 161 -9.63 3.34 14.21
N ASP A 162 -9.94 3.34 12.91
CA ASP A 162 -11.31 3.13 12.42
C ASP A 162 -11.81 1.72 12.74
N GLU A 163 -10.95 0.70 12.64
CA GLU A 163 -11.24 -0.68 13.08
C GLU A 163 -11.63 -0.77 14.57
N LEU A 164 -11.10 0.14 15.40
CA LEU A 164 -11.41 0.22 16.83
C LEU A 164 -12.71 0.99 17.11
N GLY A 165 -13.37 1.54 16.08
CA GLY A 165 -14.60 2.33 16.20
C GLY A 165 -14.35 3.78 16.64
N ILE A 166 -13.15 4.32 16.41
CA ILE A 166 -12.82 5.71 16.70
C ILE A 166 -13.32 6.59 15.54
N THR A 167 -14.10 7.62 15.85
CA THR A 167 -14.70 8.50 14.84
C THR A 167 -13.74 9.61 14.39
N LEU A 168 -13.43 9.64 13.09
CA LEU A 168 -12.59 10.67 12.47
C LEU A 168 -13.41 11.92 12.10
N ILE A 169 -12.99 13.07 12.61
CA ILE A 169 -13.42 14.38 12.11
C ILE A 169 -12.35 14.88 11.14
N ARG A 170 -12.68 14.90 9.84
CA ARG A 170 -11.71 15.16 8.78
C ARG A 170 -11.05 16.55 8.91
N PRO A 171 -9.76 16.66 8.56
CA PRO A 171 -9.12 17.96 8.45
C PRO A 171 -9.67 18.77 7.27
N VAL A 172 -9.37 20.06 7.28
CA VAL A 172 -9.80 21.03 6.27
C VAL A 172 -8.60 21.46 5.42
N SER A 173 -8.82 21.67 4.12
CA SER A 173 -7.84 22.28 3.24
C SER A 173 -7.79 23.80 3.44
N LYS A 174 -6.64 24.32 3.84
CA LYS A 174 -6.39 25.77 3.94
C LYS A 174 -4.90 26.08 3.97
N ARG A 175 -4.56 27.37 4.02
CA ARG A 175 -3.18 27.79 4.30
C ARG A 175 -2.81 27.42 5.74
N LEU A 176 -1.77 26.60 5.88
CA LEU A 176 -1.25 26.10 7.14
C LEU A 176 -0.32 27.12 7.81
N ALA A 177 -0.03 26.92 9.10
CA ALA A 177 0.85 27.81 9.88
C ALA A 177 2.28 27.92 9.30
N CYS A 178 2.76 26.87 8.62
CA CYS A 178 4.05 26.85 7.93
C CYS A 178 4.05 27.55 6.56
N GLY A 179 2.92 28.11 6.14
CA GLY A 179 2.74 28.80 4.87
C GLY A 179 2.30 27.93 3.69
N ASP A 180 2.37 26.59 3.80
CA ASP A 180 1.89 25.65 2.78
C ASP A 180 0.36 25.76 2.62
N HIS A 181 -0.15 25.46 1.44
CA HIS A 181 -1.58 25.30 1.18
C HIS A 181 -1.90 23.82 0.95
N GLY A 182 -2.92 23.28 1.61
CA GLY A 182 -3.37 21.91 1.39
C GLY A 182 -4.16 21.34 2.56
N ASN A 183 -4.50 20.05 2.44
CA ASN A 183 -5.25 19.31 3.45
C ASN A 183 -4.40 18.98 4.68
N GLY A 184 -5.03 18.85 5.86
CA GLY A 184 -4.35 18.52 7.12
C GLY A 184 -4.55 19.52 8.26
N ALA A 185 -5.24 20.64 8.02
CA ALA A 185 -5.55 21.58 9.09
C ALA A 185 -6.69 21.06 9.97
N MET A 186 -6.61 21.25 11.30
CA MET A 186 -7.69 20.86 12.20
C MET A 186 -9.03 21.47 11.77
N ALA A 187 -10.10 20.67 11.85
CA ALA A 187 -11.47 21.14 11.77
C ALA A 187 -11.72 22.31 12.74
N GLU A 188 -12.62 23.22 12.38
CA GLU A 188 -12.95 24.34 13.26
C GLU A 188 -13.64 23.85 14.54
N PRO A 189 -13.40 24.48 15.71
CA PRO A 189 -13.98 24.04 16.99
C PRO A 189 -15.50 23.89 16.97
N SER A 190 -16.21 24.71 16.19
CA SER A 190 -17.66 24.64 16.01
C SER A 190 -18.12 23.35 15.30
N LEU A 191 -17.37 22.90 14.28
CA LEU A 191 -17.65 21.64 13.58
C LEU A 191 -17.38 20.45 14.51
N ILE A 192 -16.29 20.49 15.26
CA ILE A 192 -15.96 19.45 16.25
C ILE A 192 -17.07 19.37 17.30
N TYR A 193 -17.46 20.50 17.88
CA TYR A 193 -18.51 20.58 18.88
C TYR A 193 -19.86 20.05 18.36
N SER A 194 -20.31 20.55 17.21
CA SER A 194 -21.60 20.13 16.64
C SER A 194 -21.63 18.63 16.31
N THR A 195 -20.54 18.09 15.78
CA THR A 195 -20.41 16.64 15.50
C THR A 195 -20.58 15.80 16.77
N VAL A 196 -19.84 16.14 17.84
CA VAL A 196 -19.93 15.40 19.11
C VAL A 196 -21.29 15.58 19.78
N ARG A 197 -21.85 16.78 19.72
CA ARG A 197 -23.17 17.08 20.31
C ARG A 197 -24.29 16.32 19.60
N LEU A 198 -24.34 16.35 18.28
CA LEU A 198 -25.33 15.62 17.49
C LEU A 198 -25.24 14.11 17.76
N PHE A 199 -24.02 13.57 17.85
CA PHE A 199 -23.83 12.17 18.23
C PHE A 199 -24.39 11.86 19.63
N ALA A 200 -24.08 12.69 20.63
CA ALA A 200 -24.55 12.49 22.00
C ALA A 200 -26.07 12.62 22.13
N GLU A 201 -26.68 13.59 21.45
CA GLU A 201 -28.14 13.77 21.43
C GLU A 201 -28.85 12.60 20.73
N SER A 202 -28.26 12.05 19.66
CA SER A 202 -28.81 10.88 18.95
C SER A 202 -28.87 9.60 19.81
N ARG A 203 -28.02 9.48 20.83
CA ARG A 203 -28.06 8.35 21.78
C ARG A 203 -29.22 8.44 22.78
N ASN A 204 -29.72 9.65 23.05
CA ASN A 204 -30.78 9.89 24.04
C ASN A 204 -32.21 9.82 23.47
N GLN A 205 -32.38 9.69 22.14
CA GLN A 205 -33.68 9.52 21.49
C GLN A 205 -33.78 8.14 20.82
N PRO A 206 -34.34 7.12 21.49
CA PRO A 206 -34.62 5.84 20.85
C PRO A 206 -35.82 5.99 19.92
N GLY A 207 -35.59 6.20 18.62
CA GLY A 207 -36.64 6.07 17.58
C GLY A 207 -36.70 7.12 16.45
N SER A 208 -35.84 8.13 16.40
CA SER A 208 -35.91 9.12 15.30
C SER A 208 -35.09 8.73 14.07
N SER A 209 -35.68 8.91 12.89
CA SER A 209 -35.08 8.73 11.54
C SER A 209 -33.79 9.56 11.31
N ASN A 210 -33.48 10.50 12.20
CA ASN A 210 -32.24 11.29 12.18
C ASN A 210 -30.97 10.48 12.48
N ARG A 211 -31.11 9.25 13.02
CA ARG A 211 -29.96 8.38 13.29
C ARG A 211 -29.19 7.98 12.00
N GLN A 212 -29.89 7.92 10.87
CA GLN A 212 -29.30 7.62 9.55
C GLN A 212 -28.74 8.87 8.85
N GLN A 213 -29.39 10.03 9.01
CA GLN A 213 -28.97 11.27 8.34
C GLN A 213 -27.67 11.89 8.90
N VAL A 214 -27.41 11.77 10.22
CA VAL A 214 -26.22 12.37 10.85
C VAL A 214 -24.95 11.52 10.62
N MET A 215 -25.10 10.19 10.50
CA MET A 215 -24.00 9.28 10.14
C MET A 215 -23.63 9.40 8.65
N ALA A 216 -24.62 9.62 7.77
CA ALA A 216 -24.43 9.74 6.32
C ALA A 216 -23.55 10.94 5.89
N SER A 217 -23.38 11.96 6.73
CA SER A 217 -22.56 13.13 6.41
C SER A 217 -21.06 12.99 6.72
N ILE A 218 -20.64 11.91 7.39
CA ILE A 218 -19.26 11.75 7.88
C ILE A 218 -18.82 10.27 7.79
N SER A 219 -18.59 9.76 6.58
CA SER A 219 -17.76 8.57 6.36
C SER A 219 -17.43 8.42 4.87
N VAL A 220 -16.23 7.92 4.56
CA VAL A 220 -16.16 6.89 3.51
C VAL A 220 -16.69 5.68 4.27
N ALA A 221 -17.90 5.24 3.94
CA ALA A 221 -18.61 4.23 4.71
C ALA A 221 -17.72 3.00 4.92
N THR A 222 -17.22 2.81 6.15
CA THR A 222 -16.71 1.51 6.53
C THR A 222 -17.86 0.53 6.58
N VAL A 223 -17.60 -0.67 6.09
CA VAL A 223 -18.49 -1.84 6.05
C VAL A 223 -19.52 -1.81 7.19
N GLY A 224 -20.83 -1.80 6.87
CA GLY A 224 -21.90 -1.83 7.88
C GLY A 224 -22.93 -0.70 7.81
N GLU A 225 -22.81 0.23 6.87
CA GLU A 225 -23.90 1.15 6.55
C GLU A 225 -25.05 0.41 5.85
N PRO A 226 -26.33 0.76 6.16
CA PRO A 226 -27.48 0.18 5.48
C PRO A 226 -27.45 0.55 4.00
N LEU A 227 -27.84 -0.41 3.16
CA LEU A 227 -27.93 -0.21 1.71
C LEU A 227 -28.83 0.99 1.38
N PRO A 228 -28.53 1.77 0.33
CA PRO A 228 -29.37 2.89 -0.05
C PRO A 228 -30.78 2.39 -0.35
N VAL A 229 -31.77 2.97 0.34
CA VAL A 229 -33.19 2.79 0.06
C VAL A 229 -33.78 4.18 -0.06
N THR A 230 -33.82 4.72 -1.28
CA THR A 230 -34.57 5.94 -1.55
C THR A 230 -35.98 5.58 -2.04
N GLY A 231 -36.89 6.57 -2.04
CA GLY A 231 -38.28 6.44 -2.47
C GLY A 231 -38.44 5.98 -3.94
N PRO A 232 -39.64 6.15 -4.55
CA PRO A 232 -40.19 5.23 -5.55
C PRO A 232 -39.19 4.76 -6.65
N ARG A 233 -38.93 3.44 -6.63
CA ARG A 233 -38.21 2.54 -7.57
C ARG A 233 -37.22 3.20 -8.56
N ARG A 234 -36.04 3.58 -8.08
CA ARG A 234 -34.80 3.57 -8.90
C ARG A 234 -34.25 2.15 -8.97
N SER A 235 -33.61 1.78 -10.09
CA SER A 235 -32.91 0.50 -10.23
C SER A 235 -31.73 0.43 -9.26
N ARG A 236 -31.44 -0.75 -8.71
CA ARG A 236 -30.31 -0.96 -7.79
C ARG A 236 -29.14 -1.58 -8.52
N VAL A 237 -28.05 -0.84 -8.63
CA VAL A 237 -26.87 -1.26 -9.37
C VAL A 237 -25.73 -1.53 -8.39
N LEU A 238 -25.18 -2.73 -8.45
CA LEU A 238 -23.92 -3.05 -7.80
C LEU A 238 -22.80 -2.86 -8.80
N LEU A 239 -22.05 -1.76 -8.67
CA LEU A 239 -20.85 -1.53 -9.45
C LEU A 239 -19.68 -2.24 -8.78
N ALA A 240 -18.81 -2.85 -9.56
CA ALA A 240 -17.61 -3.48 -9.04
C ALA A 240 -16.39 -3.14 -9.89
N ALA A 241 -15.24 -2.98 -9.24
CA ALA A 241 -13.96 -2.82 -9.93
C ALA A 241 -12.92 -3.79 -9.39
N SER A 242 -12.09 -4.27 -10.29
CA SER A 242 -10.99 -5.19 -9.97
C SER A 242 -9.64 -4.67 -10.46
N GLY A 243 -8.56 -5.36 -10.06
CA GLY A 243 -7.17 -4.88 -10.21
C GLY A 243 -6.71 -4.70 -11.66
N SER A 244 -7.06 -3.55 -12.24
CA SER A 244 -6.64 -3.07 -13.55
C SER A 244 -6.36 -1.57 -13.44
N VAL A 245 -5.41 -1.05 -14.21
CA VAL A 245 -5.09 0.39 -14.24
C VAL A 245 -6.29 1.21 -14.71
N ALA A 246 -7.20 0.63 -15.49
CA ALA A 246 -8.47 1.25 -15.88
C ALA A 246 -9.37 1.62 -14.67
N ALA A 247 -9.09 1.11 -13.46
CA ALA A 247 -9.86 1.46 -12.27
C ALA A 247 -9.72 2.95 -11.89
N MET A 248 -8.75 3.67 -12.46
CA MET A 248 -8.69 5.15 -12.40
C MET A 248 -9.96 5.82 -12.97
N GLN A 249 -10.64 5.19 -13.93
CA GLN A 249 -11.89 5.67 -14.53
C GLN A 249 -13.14 5.28 -13.71
N PHE A 250 -12.99 4.51 -12.63
CA PHE A 250 -14.12 4.02 -11.84
C PHE A 250 -14.95 5.15 -11.22
N GLY A 251 -14.34 6.25 -10.80
CA GLY A 251 -15.07 7.42 -10.28
C GLY A 251 -16.01 8.02 -11.33
N ALA A 252 -15.52 8.19 -12.56
CA ALA A 252 -16.33 8.66 -13.68
C ALA A 252 -17.50 7.70 -13.98
N LEU A 253 -17.23 6.39 -13.99
CA LEU A 253 -18.27 5.37 -14.14
C LEU A 253 -19.32 5.48 -13.03
N CYS A 254 -18.90 5.60 -11.76
CA CYS A 254 -19.83 5.76 -10.65
C CYS A 254 -20.75 6.97 -10.88
N HIS A 255 -20.20 8.12 -11.29
CA HIS A 255 -20.97 9.33 -11.56
C HIS A 255 -22.11 9.11 -12.57
N TYR A 256 -21.88 8.39 -13.67
CA TYR A 256 -22.95 8.08 -14.64
C TYR A 256 -24.12 7.31 -14.01
N PHE A 257 -23.82 6.31 -13.18
CA PHE A 257 -24.85 5.45 -12.60
C PHE A 257 -25.65 6.12 -11.47
N VAL A 258 -25.02 6.95 -10.63
CA VAL A 258 -25.75 7.60 -9.49
C VAL A 258 -26.81 8.59 -9.97
N GLU A 259 -26.71 9.09 -11.21
CA GLU A 259 -27.72 9.98 -11.78
C GLU A 259 -29.12 9.35 -11.82
N TRP A 260 -29.19 8.04 -12.08
CA TRP A 260 -30.45 7.34 -12.36
C TRP A 260 -30.70 6.09 -11.51
N ALA A 261 -29.69 5.51 -10.87
CA ALA A 261 -29.77 4.30 -10.05
C ALA A 261 -29.39 4.56 -8.58
N ASP A 262 -29.84 3.67 -7.69
CA ASP A 262 -29.25 3.52 -6.35
C ASP A 262 -28.00 2.64 -6.50
N VAL A 263 -26.82 3.19 -6.20
CA VAL A 263 -25.53 2.54 -6.49
C VAL A 263 -24.81 2.17 -5.20
N ALA A 264 -24.33 0.93 -5.15
CA ALA A 264 -23.29 0.50 -4.21
C ALA A 264 -22.07 0.02 -5.01
N ALA A 265 -20.86 0.23 -4.49
CA ALA A 265 -19.64 -0.27 -5.09
C ALA A 265 -18.98 -1.39 -4.30
N VAL A 266 -18.40 -2.36 -5.01
CA VAL A 266 -17.51 -3.38 -4.46
C VAL A 266 -16.18 -3.31 -5.21
N VAL A 267 -15.10 -2.96 -4.52
CA VAL A 267 -13.79 -2.84 -5.13
C VAL A 267 -12.82 -3.83 -4.52
N THR A 268 -12.04 -4.50 -5.36
CA THR A 268 -10.97 -5.35 -4.83
C THR A 268 -9.82 -4.49 -4.29
N ALA A 269 -9.00 -5.04 -3.40
CA ALA A 269 -7.85 -4.39 -2.78
C ALA A 269 -6.81 -3.98 -3.83
N ALA A 270 -6.79 -4.66 -4.98
CA ALA A 270 -5.99 -4.29 -6.13
C ALA A 270 -6.58 -3.09 -6.89
N ALA A 271 -7.90 -3.03 -7.12
CA ALA A 271 -8.58 -1.88 -7.74
C ALA A 271 -8.46 -0.60 -6.90
N LEU A 272 -8.64 -0.72 -5.58
CA LEU A 272 -8.67 0.41 -4.65
C LEU A 272 -7.41 1.29 -4.71
N ARG A 273 -6.29 0.75 -5.21
CA ARG A 273 -5.01 1.47 -5.37
C ARG A 273 -5.01 2.50 -6.49
N PHE A 274 -5.86 2.31 -7.49
CA PHE A 274 -5.96 3.17 -8.66
C PHE A 274 -7.13 4.15 -8.57
N ILE A 275 -8.10 3.86 -7.69
CA ILE A 275 -9.29 4.69 -7.53
C ILE A 275 -8.94 5.90 -6.66
N ASP A 276 -9.10 7.09 -7.22
CA ASP A 276 -9.11 8.32 -6.44
C ASP A 276 -10.42 8.38 -5.63
N LYS A 277 -10.33 8.22 -4.31
CA LYS A 277 -11.49 8.24 -3.41
C LYS A 277 -12.22 9.59 -3.44
N ASP A 278 -11.54 10.68 -3.78
CA ASP A 278 -12.14 12.02 -3.89
C ASP A 278 -12.94 12.18 -5.19
N SER A 279 -12.74 11.29 -6.18
CA SER A 279 -13.53 11.23 -7.42
C SER A 279 -14.84 10.46 -7.28
N LEU A 280 -15.12 9.86 -6.11
CA LEU A 280 -16.34 9.08 -5.88
C LEU A 280 -17.52 9.97 -5.47
N PRO A 281 -18.75 9.67 -5.91
CA PRO A 281 -19.95 10.39 -5.48
C PRO A 281 -20.16 10.34 -3.95
N MET A 282 -20.50 11.48 -3.34
CA MET A 282 -20.63 11.63 -1.89
C MET A 282 -21.72 10.75 -1.24
N ASN A 283 -22.71 10.28 -2.00
CA ASN A 283 -23.87 9.52 -1.50
C ASN A 283 -23.79 8.01 -1.81
N MET A 284 -22.59 7.49 -2.07
CA MET A 284 -22.37 6.12 -2.50
C MET A 284 -21.67 5.29 -1.42
N VAL A 285 -22.07 4.03 -1.27
CA VAL A 285 -21.45 3.10 -0.32
C VAL A 285 -20.39 2.27 -1.06
N LEU A 286 -19.16 2.24 -0.52
CA LEU A 286 -18.03 1.50 -1.08
C LEU A 286 -17.62 0.34 -0.15
N TYR A 287 -17.69 -0.88 -0.65
CA TYR A 287 -17.23 -2.08 0.02
C TYR A 287 -15.89 -2.54 -0.57
N THR A 288 -14.96 -3.00 0.27
CA THR A 288 -13.64 -3.48 -0.17
C THR A 288 -13.20 -4.74 0.58
N ASP A 289 -12.56 -5.65 -0.15
CA ASP A 289 -11.94 -6.87 0.38
C ASP A 289 -10.52 -6.62 0.94
N GLN A 290 -10.09 -5.36 1.09
CA GLN A 290 -8.82 -5.01 1.75
C GLN A 290 -8.70 -5.64 3.16
N TYR A 291 -9.83 -5.97 3.79
CA TYR A 291 -9.88 -6.64 5.08
C TYR A 291 -10.51 -8.03 4.92
N GLU A 292 -9.80 -9.07 5.33
CA GLU A 292 -10.24 -10.48 5.27
C GLU A 292 -11.59 -10.68 5.99
N GLN A 293 -11.86 -9.88 7.02
CA GLN A 293 -13.11 -9.91 7.77
C GLN A 293 -14.30 -9.27 7.05
N THR A 294 -14.09 -8.44 6.03
CA THR A 294 -15.19 -7.78 5.29
C THR A 294 -16.12 -8.80 4.67
N MET A 295 -15.56 -9.88 4.10
CA MET A 295 -16.31 -10.95 3.45
C MET A 295 -17.31 -11.63 4.39
N TRP A 296 -16.93 -11.78 5.66
CA TRP A 296 -17.66 -12.51 6.70
C TRP A 296 -18.50 -11.61 7.60
N LYS A 297 -18.47 -10.29 7.37
CA LYS A 297 -19.23 -9.33 8.16
C LYS A 297 -20.72 -9.49 7.89
N LYS A 298 -21.52 -9.49 8.95
CA LYS A 298 -22.98 -9.52 8.81
C LYS A 298 -23.52 -8.15 8.43
N LEU A 299 -24.49 -8.13 7.52
CA LEU A 299 -25.32 -6.98 7.21
C LEU A 299 -26.77 -7.42 7.47
N GLY A 300 -27.39 -6.92 8.53
CA GLY A 300 -28.68 -7.45 9.00
C GLY A 300 -28.56 -8.92 9.47
N ASP A 301 -29.43 -9.79 8.94
CA ASP A 301 -29.51 -11.21 9.34
C ASP A 301 -28.60 -12.14 8.51
N SER A 302 -27.99 -11.65 7.42
CA SER A 302 -27.11 -12.45 6.55
C SER A 302 -25.71 -11.85 6.39
N VAL A 303 -24.85 -12.56 5.65
CA VAL A 303 -23.46 -12.19 5.40
C VAL A 303 -23.39 -11.22 4.22
N LEU A 304 -22.48 -10.25 4.27
CA LEU A 304 -22.42 -9.10 3.35
C LEU A 304 -22.55 -9.46 1.86
N HIS A 305 -21.79 -10.45 1.37
CA HIS A 305 -21.81 -10.83 -0.05
C HIS A 305 -23.17 -11.38 -0.51
N ILE A 306 -23.90 -12.08 0.36
CA ILE A 306 -25.25 -12.60 0.09
C ILE A 306 -26.26 -11.44 0.04
N GLU A 307 -26.18 -10.51 0.99
CA GLU A 307 -27.07 -9.34 1.02
C GLU A 307 -26.87 -8.42 -0.18
N LEU A 308 -25.61 -8.15 -0.57
CA LEU A 308 -25.31 -7.35 -1.76
C LEU A 308 -25.87 -7.99 -3.04
N SER A 309 -25.69 -9.31 -3.18
CA SER A 309 -26.26 -10.08 -4.29
C SER A 309 -27.80 -10.04 -4.32
N ARG A 310 -28.45 -10.09 -3.15
CA ARG A 310 -29.92 -10.00 -3.05
C ARG A 310 -30.44 -8.60 -3.33
N TRP A 311 -29.75 -7.57 -2.83
CA TRP A 311 -30.18 -6.18 -2.92
C TRP A 311 -30.16 -5.64 -4.33
N ALA A 312 -29.12 -5.96 -5.11
CA ALA A 312 -28.92 -5.43 -6.45
C ALA A 312 -29.79 -6.12 -7.50
N ASP A 313 -30.24 -5.35 -8.49
CA ASP A 313 -30.99 -5.80 -9.66
C ASP A 313 -30.04 -6.18 -10.82
N VAL A 314 -28.87 -5.54 -10.88
CA VAL A 314 -27.81 -5.78 -11.87
C VAL A 314 -26.43 -5.63 -11.20
N LEU A 315 -25.47 -6.46 -11.62
CA LEU A 315 -24.06 -6.36 -11.24
C LEU A 315 -23.24 -5.97 -12.47
N VAL A 316 -22.40 -4.95 -12.33
CA VAL A 316 -21.50 -4.49 -13.39
C VAL A 316 -20.07 -4.52 -12.87
N ILE A 317 -19.20 -5.33 -13.47
CA ILE A 317 -17.78 -5.42 -13.12
C ILE A 317 -16.98 -4.64 -14.18
N ALA A 318 -16.58 -3.42 -13.86
CA ALA A 318 -15.88 -2.50 -14.75
C ALA A 318 -14.89 -1.61 -13.96
N PRO A 319 -13.58 -1.80 -14.12
CA PRO A 319 -12.93 -2.82 -14.95
C PRO A 319 -12.90 -4.22 -14.33
N ALA A 320 -12.93 -5.24 -15.19
CA ALA A 320 -12.59 -6.62 -14.86
C ALA A 320 -11.17 -6.98 -15.32
N SER A 321 -10.30 -7.34 -14.39
CA SER A 321 -8.95 -7.81 -14.66
C SER A 321 -8.96 -9.26 -15.13
N ALA A 322 -7.92 -9.65 -15.89
CA ALA A 322 -7.73 -11.03 -16.32
C ALA A 322 -7.78 -12.04 -15.16
N ASN A 323 -7.20 -11.68 -14.00
CA ASN A 323 -7.24 -12.51 -12.80
C ASN A 323 -8.66 -12.70 -12.26
N THR A 324 -9.47 -11.64 -12.25
CA THR A 324 -10.85 -11.69 -11.75
C THR A 324 -11.72 -12.55 -12.66
N LEU A 325 -11.56 -12.40 -13.98
CA LEU A 325 -12.24 -13.25 -14.97
C LEU A 325 -11.87 -14.73 -14.82
N GLY A 326 -10.56 -15.04 -14.69
CA GLY A 326 -10.11 -16.41 -14.46
C GLY A 326 -10.67 -17.01 -13.17
N LYS A 327 -10.72 -16.22 -12.08
CA LYS A 327 -11.35 -16.65 -10.82
C LYS A 327 -12.84 -16.94 -10.96
N ILE A 328 -13.56 -16.09 -11.71
CA ILE A 328 -15.00 -16.27 -11.96
C ILE A 328 -15.26 -17.54 -12.77
N SER A 329 -14.55 -17.74 -13.89
CA SER A 329 -14.69 -18.93 -14.75
C SER A 329 -14.40 -20.22 -13.96
N MET A 330 -13.40 -20.21 -13.07
CA MET A 330 -13.05 -21.37 -12.23
C MET A 330 -13.92 -21.51 -10.97
N GLY A 331 -14.84 -20.58 -10.70
CA GLY A 331 -15.70 -20.59 -9.51
C GLY A 331 -14.96 -20.34 -8.19
N LEU A 332 -13.79 -19.71 -8.22
CA LEU A 332 -13.02 -19.35 -7.03
C LEU A 332 -13.74 -18.24 -6.25
N CYS A 333 -13.73 -18.33 -4.93
CA CYS A 333 -14.43 -17.43 -4.01
C CYS A 333 -13.49 -16.97 -2.89
N ASP A 334 -12.40 -16.30 -3.27
CA ASP A 334 -11.33 -15.92 -2.35
C ASP A 334 -11.36 -14.44 -1.95
N ASN A 335 -12.30 -13.67 -2.50
CA ASN A 335 -12.46 -12.26 -2.19
C ASN A 335 -13.93 -11.80 -2.28
N LEU A 336 -14.25 -10.61 -1.78
CA LEU A 336 -15.65 -10.16 -1.66
C LEU A 336 -16.38 -10.18 -3.02
N LEU A 337 -15.74 -9.70 -4.08
CA LEU A 337 -16.31 -9.65 -5.42
C LEU A 337 -16.63 -11.05 -5.96
N THR A 338 -15.67 -11.96 -5.90
CA THR A 338 -15.84 -13.33 -6.41
C THR A 338 -16.88 -14.13 -5.60
N CYS A 339 -16.97 -13.90 -4.29
CA CYS A 339 -18.05 -14.44 -3.47
C CYS A 339 -19.44 -13.90 -3.88
N ILE A 340 -19.55 -12.62 -4.21
CA ILE A 340 -20.80 -12.02 -4.70
C ILE A 340 -21.20 -12.65 -6.03
N VAL A 341 -20.27 -12.77 -6.98
CA VAL A 341 -20.52 -13.42 -8.27
C VAL A 341 -21.01 -14.85 -8.07
N ARG A 342 -20.41 -15.61 -7.14
CA ARG A 342 -20.85 -16.98 -6.86
C ARG A 342 -22.22 -17.08 -6.21
N ALA A 343 -22.58 -16.09 -5.39
CA ALA A 343 -23.91 -16.00 -4.78
C ALA A 343 -24.96 -15.38 -5.74
N TRP A 344 -24.54 -14.89 -6.90
CA TRP A 344 -25.38 -14.15 -7.84
C TRP A 344 -26.44 -15.04 -8.49
N ASP A 345 -27.66 -14.50 -8.58
CA ASP A 345 -28.70 -15.09 -9.41
C ASP A 345 -28.49 -14.60 -10.85
N TYR A 346 -27.96 -15.46 -11.73
CA TYR A 346 -27.67 -15.12 -13.13
C TYR A 346 -28.90 -14.75 -13.97
N LYS A 347 -30.13 -14.90 -13.43
CA LYS A 347 -31.32 -14.28 -14.03
C LYS A 347 -31.33 -12.77 -13.88
N LYS A 348 -30.60 -12.24 -12.90
CA LYS A 348 -30.25 -10.83 -12.76
C LYS A 348 -29.05 -10.56 -13.66
N GLY A 349 -29.11 -9.52 -14.48
CA GLY A 349 -28.01 -9.19 -15.39
C GLY A 349 -26.67 -9.08 -14.66
N LEU A 350 -25.64 -9.76 -15.19
CA LEU A 350 -24.26 -9.63 -14.75
C LEU A 350 -23.44 -9.21 -15.96
N PHE A 351 -22.88 -8.00 -15.91
CA PHE A 351 -22.11 -7.42 -16.99
C PHE A 351 -20.65 -7.30 -16.59
N VAL A 352 -19.76 -7.59 -17.52
CA VAL A 352 -18.32 -7.50 -17.29
C VAL A 352 -17.69 -6.69 -18.42
N ALA A 353 -17.01 -5.61 -18.07
CA ALA A 353 -16.15 -4.84 -18.97
C ALA A 353 -14.68 -5.20 -18.72
N PRO A 354 -14.08 -6.08 -19.55
CA PRO A 354 -12.69 -6.50 -19.39
C PRO A 354 -11.72 -5.35 -19.64
N ALA A 355 -10.61 -5.33 -18.90
CA ALA A 355 -9.56 -4.32 -19.06
C ALA A 355 -8.17 -4.94 -18.84
N MET A 356 -7.45 -5.23 -19.92
CA MET A 356 -6.15 -5.90 -19.91
C MET A 356 -5.31 -5.58 -21.15
N ASP A 357 -4.05 -6.03 -21.17
CA ASP A 357 -3.18 -5.91 -22.35
C ASP A 357 -3.66 -6.79 -23.52
N THR A 358 -3.32 -6.41 -24.75
CA THR A 358 -3.73 -7.14 -25.96
C THR A 358 -3.22 -8.57 -26.02
N LEU A 359 -1.98 -8.84 -25.59
CA LEU A 359 -1.47 -10.22 -25.54
C LEU A 359 -2.23 -11.04 -24.49
N MET A 360 -2.60 -10.43 -23.37
CA MET A 360 -3.43 -11.10 -22.36
C MET A 360 -4.84 -11.39 -22.88
N TRP A 361 -5.39 -10.50 -23.70
CA TRP A 361 -6.71 -10.66 -24.32
C TRP A 361 -6.74 -11.81 -25.34
N THR A 362 -5.71 -11.92 -26.20
CA THR A 362 -5.64 -12.94 -27.26
C THR A 362 -5.04 -14.27 -26.80
N ASN A 363 -4.75 -14.43 -25.51
CA ASN A 363 -4.14 -15.64 -24.98
C ASN A 363 -5.18 -16.75 -24.82
N SER A 364 -4.81 -18.00 -25.14
CA SER A 364 -5.70 -19.17 -25.16
C SER A 364 -6.48 -19.41 -23.85
N PHE A 365 -5.89 -19.19 -22.66
CA PHE A 365 -6.69 -19.32 -21.44
C PHE A 365 -7.76 -18.24 -21.33
N MET A 366 -7.57 -17.05 -21.94
CA MET A 366 -8.55 -15.98 -21.85
C MET A 366 -9.74 -16.35 -22.72
N GLU A 367 -9.49 -16.87 -23.92
CA GLU A 367 -10.55 -17.43 -24.78
C GLU A 367 -11.35 -18.51 -24.03
N LYS A 368 -10.67 -19.43 -23.33
CA LYS A 368 -11.32 -20.44 -22.48
C LYS A 368 -12.16 -19.82 -21.36
N HIS A 369 -11.59 -18.89 -20.59
CA HIS A 369 -12.31 -18.24 -19.50
C HIS A 369 -13.49 -17.40 -19.99
N LEU A 370 -13.37 -16.73 -21.14
CA LEU A 370 -14.45 -15.96 -21.74
C LEU A 370 -15.57 -16.88 -22.20
N THR A 371 -15.24 -18.06 -22.75
CA THR A 371 -16.23 -19.10 -23.08
C THR A 371 -16.94 -19.60 -21.83
N ASP A 372 -16.19 -19.95 -20.77
CA ASP A 372 -16.77 -20.39 -19.50
C ASP A 372 -17.65 -19.31 -18.85
N VAL A 373 -17.28 -18.04 -18.98
CA VAL A 373 -18.03 -16.89 -18.46
C VAL A 373 -19.31 -16.67 -19.26
N ASP A 374 -19.26 -16.79 -20.59
CA ASP A 374 -20.43 -16.73 -21.47
C ASP A 374 -21.42 -17.86 -21.18
N ASP A 375 -20.92 -19.09 -20.98
CA ASP A 375 -21.71 -20.27 -20.60
C ASP A 375 -22.43 -20.10 -19.24
N LEU A 376 -21.91 -19.25 -18.35
CA LEU A 376 -22.57 -18.89 -17.08
C LEU A 376 -23.70 -17.86 -17.26
N GLY A 377 -23.92 -17.33 -18.46
CA GLY A 377 -24.88 -16.27 -18.75
C GLY A 377 -24.42 -14.87 -18.34
N ILE A 378 -23.09 -14.67 -18.24
CA ILE A 378 -22.49 -13.36 -17.96
C ILE A 378 -22.32 -12.59 -19.27
N VAL A 379 -22.83 -11.37 -19.32
CA VAL A 379 -22.75 -10.52 -20.52
C VAL A 379 -21.40 -9.79 -20.57
N LEU A 380 -20.61 -10.08 -21.59
CA LEU A 380 -19.33 -9.43 -21.83
C LEU A 380 -19.52 -8.14 -22.64
N ILE A 381 -19.11 -7.01 -22.07
CA ILE A 381 -18.99 -5.74 -22.81
C ILE A 381 -17.65 -5.78 -23.54
N PRO A 382 -17.63 -5.73 -24.89
CA PRO A 382 -16.41 -5.91 -25.65
C PRO A 382 -15.39 -4.82 -25.31
N PRO A 383 -14.09 -5.17 -25.21
CA PRO A 383 -13.06 -4.18 -24.98
C PRO A 383 -12.86 -3.31 -26.22
N ASP A 384 -12.50 -2.06 -25.99
CA ASP A 384 -12.16 -1.12 -27.05
C ASP A 384 -10.81 -1.50 -27.72
N THR A 385 -10.63 -1.01 -28.94
CA THR A 385 -9.42 -1.17 -29.78
C THR A 385 -8.58 0.08 -29.85
N GLU A 386 -9.04 1.20 -29.27
CA GLU A 386 -8.31 2.45 -29.18
C GLU A 386 -7.11 2.39 -28.20
N ARG A 387 -6.64 3.54 -27.73
CA ARG A 387 -5.46 3.67 -26.88
C ARG A 387 -5.82 3.36 -25.43
N SER A 388 -5.31 2.25 -24.90
CA SER A 388 -5.46 1.88 -23.50
C SER A 388 -4.79 2.88 -22.55
N VAL A 389 -5.10 2.78 -21.25
CA VAL A 389 -4.55 3.66 -20.20
C VAL A 389 -3.01 3.54 -20.05
N CYS A 390 -2.39 2.46 -20.53
CA CYS A 390 -0.93 2.34 -20.63
C CYS A 390 -0.34 3.02 -21.88
N GLY A 391 -1.17 3.66 -22.71
CA GLY A 391 -0.74 4.42 -23.88
C GLY A 391 -0.57 3.58 -25.14
N GLU A 392 -1.05 2.35 -25.15
CA GLU A 392 -0.87 1.39 -26.26
C GLU A 392 -2.17 1.16 -27.04
N ARG A 393 -2.07 0.90 -28.34
CA ARG A 393 -3.24 0.62 -29.19
C ARG A 393 -3.41 -0.88 -29.38
N GLY A 394 -4.63 -1.39 -29.21
CA GLY A 394 -4.94 -2.79 -29.42
C GLY A 394 -6.20 -3.23 -28.66
N LYS A 395 -6.77 -4.37 -29.06
CA LYS A 395 -7.96 -4.95 -28.41
C LYS A 395 -7.63 -5.32 -26.97
N GLY A 396 -8.41 -4.85 -26.00
CA GLY A 396 -8.21 -5.15 -24.56
C GLY A 396 -8.43 -3.96 -23.62
N ALA A 397 -8.55 -2.74 -24.15
CA ALA A 397 -8.91 -1.57 -23.36
C ALA A 397 -10.34 -1.70 -22.81
N MET A 398 -10.59 -1.19 -21.59
CA MET A 398 -11.96 -1.12 -21.07
C MET A 398 -12.81 -0.26 -22.01
N ALA A 399 -14.05 -0.65 -22.28
CA ALA A 399 -15.02 0.20 -22.94
C ALA A 399 -15.19 1.54 -22.18
N GLU A 400 -15.52 2.61 -22.91
CA GLU A 400 -15.72 3.92 -22.29
C GLU A 400 -16.88 3.87 -21.28
N PRO A 401 -16.78 4.58 -20.13
CA PRO A 401 -17.81 4.55 -19.10
C PRO A 401 -19.23 4.90 -19.60
N SER A 402 -19.35 5.76 -20.62
CA SER A 402 -20.62 6.11 -21.26
C SER A 402 -21.26 4.94 -22.01
N ASP A 403 -20.45 4.11 -22.65
CA ASP A 403 -20.91 2.97 -23.43
C ASP A 403 -21.37 1.85 -22.49
N ILE A 404 -20.63 1.68 -21.39
CA ILE A 404 -21.02 0.79 -20.29
C ILE A 404 -22.37 1.25 -19.70
N ASP A 405 -22.54 2.53 -19.36
CA ASP A 405 -23.82 3.07 -18.87
C ASP A 405 -24.97 2.80 -19.86
N THR A 406 -24.75 3.06 -21.14
CA THR A 406 -25.73 2.86 -22.20
C THR A 406 -26.16 1.40 -22.32
N ALA A 407 -25.19 0.47 -22.34
CA ALA A 407 -25.48 -0.96 -22.42
C ALA A 407 -26.36 -1.45 -21.25
N ILE A 408 -26.10 -0.97 -20.03
CA ILE A 408 -26.89 -1.35 -18.85
C ILE A 408 -28.29 -0.73 -18.88
N ARG A 409 -28.43 0.51 -19.34
CA ARG A 409 -29.75 1.15 -19.48
C ARG A 409 -30.64 0.39 -20.45
N VAL A 410 -30.12 0.03 -21.61
CA VAL A 410 -30.84 -0.75 -22.63
C VAL A 410 -31.32 -2.09 -22.05
N PHE A 411 -30.49 -2.75 -21.26
CA PHE A 411 -30.87 -4.00 -20.59
C PHE A 411 -32.01 -3.84 -19.58
N LEU A 412 -32.06 -2.71 -18.86
CA LEU A 412 -33.07 -2.45 -17.83
C LEU A 412 -34.38 -1.86 -18.38
N GLU A 413 -34.46 -1.52 -19.67
CA GLU A 413 -35.70 -1.03 -20.29
C GLU A 413 -36.75 -2.16 -20.40
N PRO A 414 -38.02 -1.89 -20.05
CA PRO A 414 -39.08 -2.89 -20.21
C PRO A 414 -39.30 -3.18 -21.71
N PRO A 415 -39.60 -4.44 -22.08
CA PRO A 415 -39.86 -4.78 -23.48
C PRO A 415 -41.03 -3.96 -24.00
N SER A 416 -40.84 -3.31 -25.15
CA SER A 416 -41.93 -2.65 -25.86
C SER A 416 -43.02 -3.68 -26.17
N SER A 417 -44.28 -3.29 -25.96
CA SER A 417 -45.45 -4.16 -25.95
C SER A 417 -45.86 -4.76 -27.31
N ASP A 418 -44.93 -4.92 -28.25
CA ASP A 418 -45.24 -5.23 -29.66
C ASP A 418 -44.55 -6.47 -30.26
N SER A 419 -43.91 -7.33 -29.45
CA SER A 419 -43.41 -8.62 -29.95
C SER A 419 -43.83 -9.78 -29.06
N GLY A 420 -44.93 -10.43 -29.43
CA GLY A 420 -45.31 -11.74 -28.91
C GLY A 420 -44.35 -12.81 -29.41
N SER A 421 -43.25 -13.03 -28.70
CA SER A 421 -42.43 -14.24 -28.79
C SER A 421 -41.97 -14.65 -27.39
N SER A 422 -41.91 -15.95 -27.10
CA SER A 422 -41.65 -16.49 -25.77
C SER A 422 -40.16 -16.61 -25.40
N ASN A 423 -39.25 -15.89 -26.07
CA ASN A 423 -37.79 -15.95 -25.84
C ASN A 423 -37.18 -14.57 -25.48
N GLY A 424 -37.81 -13.83 -24.57
CA GLY A 424 -37.45 -12.44 -24.26
C GLY A 424 -36.03 -12.19 -23.70
N MET A 425 -35.33 -13.19 -23.15
CA MET A 425 -33.98 -13.02 -22.59
C MET A 425 -32.86 -13.13 -23.65
N GLU A 426 -32.98 -14.04 -24.63
CA GLU A 426 -32.00 -14.13 -25.74
C GLU A 426 -32.13 -12.93 -26.69
N GLU A 427 -33.35 -12.45 -26.92
CA GLU A 427 -33.65 -11.32 -27.82
C GLU A 427 -33.25 -9.96 -27.21
N GLN A 428 -33.23 -9.82 -25.87
CA GLN A 428 -32.77 -8.61 -25.17
C GLN A 428 -31.24 -8.51 -25.10
N SER A 429 -30.54 -9.64 -24.87
CA SER A 429 -29.08 -9.69 -24.98
C SER A 429 -28.62 -9.37 -26.41
N ALA A 430 -29.31 -9.91 -27.43
CA ALA A 430 -29.01 -9.62 -28.84
C ALA A 430 -29.25 -8.15 -29.24
N LYS A 431 -30.26 -7.47 -28.68
CA LYS A 431 -30.54 -6.04 -28.93
C LYS A 431 -29.48 -5.09 -28.37
N ALA A 432 -28.78 -5.47 -27.30
CA ALA A 432 -27.64 -4.71 -26.79
C ALA A 432 -26.42 -4.77 -27.73
N PHE A 433 -26.30 -5.85 -28.52
CA PHE A 433 -25.21 -6.03 -29.50
C PHE A 433 -25.41 -5.24 -30.80
N ASP A 434 -26.66 -5.03 -31.26
CA ASP A 434 -26.94 -4.31 -32.52
C ASP A 434 -26.76 -2.78 -32.42
N ILE A 435 -26.61 -2.22 -31.21
CA ILE A 435 -26.44 -0.76 -31.01
C ILE A 435 -24.95 -0.34 -31.03
N LEU A 436 -24.01 -1.29 -31.00
CA LEU A 436 -22.57 -1.02 -30.91
C LEU A 436 -21.85 -0.93 -32.27
N ASP A 437 -22.57 -0.97 -33.40
CA ASP A 437 -21.98 -0.97 -34.74
C ASP A 437 -22.35 0.28 -35.56
N LEU A 438 -21.98 1.47 -35.08
CA LEU A 438 -21.98 2.70 -35.88
C LEU A 438 -20.81 3.60 -35.47
N GLY A 439 -19.75 3.55 -36.28
CA GLY A 439 -18.58 4.41 -36.14
C GLY A 439 -18.76 5.84 -36.66
N VAL A 440 -17.92 6.70 -36.09
CA VAL A 440 -17.37 7.98 -36.59
C VAL A 440 -18.32 9.20 -36.56
N MET A 441 -18.00 10.19 -35.70
CA MET A 441 -17.57 11.55 -36.09
C MET A 441 -17.43 12.48 -34.86
N ALA A 442 -16.41 13.33 -34.95
CA ALA A 442 -16.29 14.70 -34.42
C ALA A 442 -15.25 14.95 -33.30
N SER A 443 -14.50 16.00 -33.59
CA SER A 443 -13.26 16.51 -33.05
C SER A 443 -13.46 17.71 -32.11
N GLU A 444 -12.40 17.98 -31.33
CA GLU A 444 -11.99 19.26 -30.70
C GLU A 444 -12.63 19.72 -29.37
N LEU A 445 -11.71 20.03 -28.42
CA LEU A 445 -11.75 20.84 -27.18
C LEU A 445 -11.29 20.01 -25.95
N MET A 446 -10.26 20.33 -25.16
CA MET A 446 -9.49 21.56 -24.94
C MET A 446 -8.02 21.25 -24.66
N ALA A 447 -7.13 22.05 -25.24
CA ALA A 447 -5.76 22.21 -24.75
C ALA A 447 -5.78 23.08 -23.49
N ILE A 448 -5.22 22.58 -22.39
CA ILE A 448 -4.70 23.42 -21.30
C ILE A 448 -3.19 23.39 -21.44
N GLU A 449 -2.63 24.47 -21.99
CA GLU A 449 -1.20 24.74 -21.99
C GLU A 449 -0.70 24.86 -20.56
N ASN A 450 0.12 23.90 -20.10
CA ASN A 450 1.03 24.15 -19.00
C ASN A 450 2.30 24.76 -19.59
N GLU A 451 2.47 26.08 -19.45
CA GLU A 451 3.75 26.74 -19.74
C GLU A 451 4.87 26.10 -18.90
N PRO A 452 5.94 25.58 -19.51
CA PRO A 452 7.14 25.26 -18.77
C PRO A 452 7.81 26.57 -18.34
N GLN A 453 7.77 26.85 -17.04
CA GLN A 453 8.57 27.92 -16.43
C GLN A 453 10.05 27.74 -16.85
N PRO A 454 10.72 28.79 -17.33
CA PRO A 454 12.10 28.69 -17.78
C PRO A 454 13.00 28.35 -16.58
N ILE A 455 13.64 27.18 -16.66
CA ILE A 455 14.72 26.82 -15.74
C ILE A 455 15.88 27.74 -16.09
N ASN A 456 16.05 28.79 -15.30
CA ASN A 456 17.24 29.62 -15.31
C ASN A 456 18.45 28.72 -15.04
N ALA A 457 19.23 28.44 -16.09
CA ALA A 457 20.52 27.76 -16.00
C ALA A 457 21.54 28.70 -15.33
N GLY A 458 21.38 28.90 -14.03
CA GLY A 458 22.41 29.45 -13.17
C GLY A 458 23.52 28.42 -12.95
N LEU A 459 24.74 28.90 -12.66
CA LEU A 459 25.90 28.10 -12.26
C LEU A 459 25.50 26.96 -11.28
N PRO A 460 26.09 25.76 -11.38
CA PRO A 460 25.70 24.63 -10.54
C PRO A 460 25.93 24.96 -9.07
N ARG A 461 24.83 25.21 -8.33
CA ARG A 461 24.86 25.40 -6.88
C ARG A 461 25.37 24.12 -6.22
N LYS A 462 26.14 24.23 -5.14
CA LYS A 462 26.47 23.08 -4.31
C LYS A 462 25.19 22.39 -3.83
N PRO A 463 25.13 21.04 -3.82
CA PRO A 463 23.98 20.34 -3.28
C PRO A 463 23.81 20.64 -1.80
N ARG A 464 22.56 20.72 -1.32
CA ARG A 464 22.26 20.94 0.10
C ARG A 464 21.92 19.61 0.77
N ILE A 465 22.72 19.20 1.75
CA ILE A 465 22.62 17.90 2.39
C ILE A 465 22.33 18.07 3.88
N LEU A 466 21.26 17.41 4.33
CA LEU A 466 20.91 17.32 5.74
C LEU A 466 21.50 16.03 6.32
N LEU A 467 22.55 16.18 7.14
CA LEU A 467 23.18 15.07 7.84
C LEU A 467 22.49 14.87 9.20
N ALA A 468 22.13 13.64 9.50
CA ALA A 468 21.46 13.30 10.75
C ALA A 468 22.20 12.20 11.50
N ALA A 469 22.30 12.35 12.83
CA ALA A 469 22.85 11.35 13.72
C ALA A 469 21.82 10.88 14.74
N SER A 470 21.80 9.57 14.99
CA SER A 470 20.97 8.95 16.04
C SER A 470 21.81 8.16 17.05
N GLY A 471 21.19 7.78 18.17
CA GLY A 471 21.85 7.20 19.34
C GLY A 471 22.59 5.87 19.11
N SER A 472 23.83 5.94 18.63
CA SER A 472 24.75 4.82 18.45
C SER A 472 26.18 5.26 18.78
N VAL A 473 27.02 4.35 19.27
CA VAL A 473 28.45 4.63 19.54
C VAL A 473 29.17 5.12 18.27
N ALA A 474 28.71 4.68 17.09
CA ALA A 474 29.23 5.14 15.80
C ALA A 474 29.07 6.67 15.58
N ALA A 475 28.26 7.37 16.38
CA ALA A 475 28.09 8.82 16.28
C ALA A 475 29.37 9.60 16.64
N MET A 476 30.35 8.97 17.30
CA MET A 476 31.71 9.51 17.41
C MET A 476 32.35 9.83 16.04
N LYS A 477 31.94 9.13 14.98
CA LYS A 477 32.41 9.36 13.61
C LYS A 477 31.67 10.47 12.87
N PHE A 478 30.63 11.05 13.47
CA PHE A 478 29.75 12.02 12.81
C PHE A 478 30.49 13.28 12.38
N ALA A 479 31.45 13.76 13.19
CA ALA A 479 32.27 14.90 12.82
C ALA A 479 33.13 14.67 11.56
N ASN A 480 33.65 13.45 11.39
CA ASN A 480 34.38 13.07 10.18
C ASN A 480 33.44 13.07 8.97
N LEU A 481 32.25 12.47 9.11
CA LEU A 481 31.22 12.48 8.07
C LEU A 481 30.87 13.92 7.63
N CYS A 482 30.64 14.83 8.59
CA CYS A 482 30.38 16.23 8.28
C CYS A 482 31.53 16.90 7.51
N ARG A 483 32.80 16.64 7.88
CA ARG A 483 33.94 17.19 7.14
C ARG A 483 33.98 16.70 5.70
N THR A 484 33.84 15.39 5.48
CA THR A 484 33.87 14.79 4.14
C THR A 484 32.77 15.36 3.25
N PHE A 485 31.56 15.53 3.77
CA PHE A 485 30.46 16.10 2.99
C PHE A 485 30.61 17.61 2.74
N ALA A 486 31.17 18.38 3.69
CA ALA A 486 31.35 19.83 3.55
C ALA A 486 32.29 20.24 2.41
N GLU A 487 33.18 19.34 1.98
CA GLU A 487 34.08 19.58 0.83
C GLU A 487 33.28 19.75 -0.48
N TRP A 488 32.16 19.04 -0.61
CA TRP A 488 31.37 18.95 -1.84
C TRP A 488 29.99 19.63 -1.74
N ALA A 489 29.38 19.65 -0.56
CA ALA A 489 28.00 20.07 -0.34
C ALA A 489 27.87 21.18 0.72
N GLU A 490 26.81 21.96 0.64
CA GLU A 490 26.33 22.76 1.78
C GLU A 490 25.67 21.82 2.77
N ILE A 491 26.08 21.85 4.05
CA ILE A 491 25.57 20.92 5.06
C ILE A 491 24.91 21.63 6.24
N LYS A 492 23.81 21.02 6.71
CA LYS A 492 23.22 21.26 8.03
C LYS A 492 23.16 19.92 8.75
N ALA A 493 23.24 19.95 10.08
CA ALA A 493 23.22 18.74 10.88
C ALA A 493 22.04 18.69 11.84
N VAL A 494 21.47 17.51 12.06
CA VAL A 494 20.47 17.23 13.10
C VAL A 494 20.99 16.08 13.97
N ALA A 495 20.94 16.23 15.29
CA ALA A 495 21.28 15.14 16.20
C ALA A 495 20.19 14.90 17.23
N THR A 496 19.81 13.63 17.39
CA THR A 496 18.94 13.21 18.50
C THR A 496 19.64 13.43 19.85
N LYS A 497 18.87 13.60 20.92
CA LYS A 497 19.42 13.66 22.29
C LYS A 497 20.37 12.49 22.61
N ALA A 498 20.04 11.27 22.19
CA ALA A 498 20.85 10.09 22.44
C ALA A 498 22.21 10.11 21.72
N SER A 499 22.29 10.64 20.49
CA SER A 499 23.57 10.77 19.76
C SER A 499 24.52 11.79 20.39
N LEU A 500 24.00 12.80 21.08
CA LEU A 500 24.82 13.86 21.68
C LEU A 500 25.74 13.34 22.80
N HIS A 501 25.47 12.16 23.37
CA HIS A 501 26.39 11.51 24.31
C HIS A 501 27.72 11.10 23.67
N PHE A 502 27.75 10.90 22.35
CA PHE A 502 28.90 10.40 21.61
C PHE A 502 29.53 11.43 20.67
N ILE A 503 28.79 12.51 20.34
CA ILE A 503 29.26 13.58 19.48
C ILE A 503 30.01 14.61 20.32
N ASP A 504 31.31 14.74 20.07
CA ASP A 504 32.07 15.89 20.55
C ASP A 504 31.78 17.11 19.67
N LYS A 505 31.01 18.07 20.21
CA LYS A 505 30.64 19.31 19.50
C LYS A 505 31.85 20.14 19.06
N ALA A 506 32.98 20.07 19.78
CA ALA A 506 34.19 20.81 19.43
C ALA A 506 34.89 20.24 18.18
N SER A 507 34.62 18.98 17.84
CA SER A 507 35.22 18.30 16.70
C SER A 507 34.51 18.55 15.35
N LEU A 508 33.36 19.22 15.38
CA LEU A 508 32.54 19.54 14.21
C LEU A 508 33.17 20.65 13.34
N PRO A 509 32.93 20.67 12.01
CA PRO A 509 33.42 21.73 11.13
C PRO A 509 32.99 23.13 11.57
N ASN A 510 33.89 24.10 11.47
CA ASN A 510 33.59 25.51 11.74
C ASN A 510 32.48 26.00 10.80
N GLY A 511 31.44 26.63 11.37
CA GLY A 511 30.29 27.14 10.63
C GLY A 511 29.16 26.12 10.37
N LEU A 512 29.32 24.86 10.78
CA LEU A 512 28.23 23.88 10.73
C LEU A 512 27.17 24.20 11.79
N VAL A 513 25.92 24.37 11.37
CA VAL A 513 24.78 24.48 12.28
C VAL A 513 24.28 23.08 12.65
N LEU A 514 24.38 22.73 13.93
CA LEU A 514 23.85 21.50 14.51
C LEU A 514 22.54 21.80 15.25
N TYR A 515 21.43 21.31 14.71
CA TYR A 515 20.10 21.39 15.33
C TYR A 515 19.83 20.16 16.20
N THR A 516 19.09 20.38 17.28
CA THR A 516 18.72 19.41 18.30
C THR A 516 17.22 19.49 18.58
N ASP A 517 16.69 18.56 19.37
CA ASP A 517 15.27 18.52 19.72
C ASP A 517 14.80 19.82 20.43
N GLU A 518 15.68 20.48 21.18
CA GLU A 518 15.37 21.75 21.87
C GLU A 518 15.25 22.93 20.89
N ASP A 519 15.85 22.83 19.70
CA ASP A 519 15.82 23.90 18.71
C ASP A 519 14.51 23.93 17.92
N GLU A 520 13.75 22.83 17.90
CA GLU A 520 12.54 22.65 17.07
C GLU A 520 11.52 23.78 17.25
N TRP A 521 11.35 24.25 18.48
CA TRP A 521 10.35 25.26 18.85
C TRP A 521 10.96 26.60 19.28
N SER A 522 12.29 26.73 19.26
CA SER A 522 13.02 27.94 19.71
C SER A 522 12.68 29.19 18.90
N SER A 523 12.34 29.01 17.62
CA SER A 523 12.10 30.09 16.66
C SER A 523 10.63 30.42 16.46
N TRP A 524 9.72 29.69 17.11
CA TRP A 524 8.27 29.83 16.93
C TRP A 524 7.65 30.70 18.03
N LYS A 525 6.92 31.76 17.65
CA LYS A 525 6.19 32.64 18.60
C LYS A 525 4.74 32.89 18.18
N GLN A 526 4.48 33.00 16.88
CA GLN A 526 3.16 33.30 16.33
C GLN A 526 2.88 32.56 15.02
N ILE A 527 1.61 32.54 14.60
CA ILE A 527 1.21 31.95 13.32
C ILE A 527 1.88 32.72 12.18
N GLY A 528 2.57 32.00 11.29
CA GLY A 528 3.33 32.57 10.18
C GLY A 528 4.84 32.53 10.40
N ASP A 529 5.29 32.30 11.65
CA ASP A 529 6.70 31.98 11.92
C ASP A 529 7.07 30.64 11.33
N SER A 530 8.36 30.47 11.03
CA SER A 530 8.84 29.25 10.42
C SER A 530 8.90 28.06 11.39
N VAL A 531 8.60 26.88 10.86
CA VAL A 531 8.63 25.62 11.63
C VAL A 531 9.89 24.86 11.22
N LEU A 532 10.81 24.65 12.17
CA LEU A 532 12.18 24.21 11.88
C LEU A 532 12.25 22.92 11.05
N HIS A 533 11.50 21.86 11.43
CA HIS A 533 11.54 20.60 10.66
C HIS A 533 11.03 20.77 9.22
N ILE A 534 10.09 21.69 8.98
CA ILE A 534 9.60 22.05 7.64
C ILE A 534 10.64 22.89 6.89
N GLU A 535 11.37 23.77 7.56
CA GLU A 535 12.47 24.50 6.92
C GLU A 535 13.61 23.58 6.52
N LEU A 536 13.98 22.63 7.38
CA LEU A 536 15.06 21.68 7.11
C LEU A 536 14.74 20.81 5.89
N ARG A 537 13.52 20.26 5.78
CA ARG A 537 13.12 19.52 4.57
C ARG A 537 13.02 20.42 3.33
N ARG A 538 12.66 21.70 3.48
CA ARG A 538 12.59 22.65 2.34
C ARG A 538 13.98 22.96 1.82
N TRP A 539 14.91 23.22 2.74
CA TRP A 539 16.30 23.56 2.46
C TRP A 539 17.09 22.41 1.85
N ALA A 540 16.92 21.18 2.35
CA ALA A 540 17.73 20.04 1.93
C ALA A 540 17.27 19.42 0.61
N ASP A 541 18.21 19.05 -0.26
CA ASP A 541 17.98 18.26 -1.48
C ASP A 541 18.09 16.75 -1.19
N ILE A 542 18.95 16.37 -0.24
CA ILE A 542 19.24 14.98 0.17
C ILE A 542 19.31 14.91 1.69
N MET A 543 18.81 13.83 2.29
CA MET A 543 19.02 13.51 3.71
C MET A 543 19.91 12.28 3.87
N VAL A 544 20.83 12.30 4.83
CA VAL A 544 21.65 11.14 5.19
C VAL A 544 21.56 10.91 6.70
N ILE A 545 21.09 9.75 7.14
CA ILE A 545 21.02 9.37 8.56
C ILE A 545 22.13 8.37 8.86
N ALA A 546 23.22 8.85 9.47
CA ALA A 546 24.43 8.07 9.72
C ALA A 546 25.14 8.57 10.99
N PRO A 547 25.14 7.81 12.10
CA PRO A 547 24.54 6.48 12.23
C PRO A 547 23.01 6.49 12.38
N LEU A 548 22.37 5.44 11.87
CA LEU A 548 20.99 5.07 12.20
C LEU A 548 20.97 3.96 13.27
N SER A 549 20.44 4.27 14.44
CA SER A 549 20.24 3.34 15.55
C SER A 549 19.00 2.46 15.32
N ALA A 550 18.97 1.28 15.93
CA ALA A 550 17.80 0.39 15.86
C ALA A 550 16.51 1.06 16.39
N ASN A 551 16.63 1.92 17.40
CA ASN A 551 15.49 2.66 17.96
C ASN A 551 14.94 3.69 16.96
N THR A 552 15.81 4.49 16.34
CA THR A 552 15.36 5.45 15.31
C THR A 552 14.84 4.73 14.06
N LEU A 553 15.43 3.59 13.69
CA LEU A 553 14.92 2.73 12.63
C LEU A 553 13.49 2.27 12.93
N ALA A 554 13.24 1.72 14.12
CA ALA A 554 11.92 1.29 14.56
C ALA A 554 10.91 2.45 14.57
N LYS A 555 11.33 3.65 15.02
CA LYS A 555 10.50 4.85 15.02
C LYS A 555 10.09 5.27 13.60
N ILE A 556 11.03 5.32 12.66
CA ILE A 556 10.74 5.65 11.27
C ILE A 556 9.81 4.60 10.67
N ALA A 557 10.07 3.31 10.90
CA ALA A 557 9.26 2.21 10.39
C ALA A 557 7.84 2.16 10.97
N GLY A 558 7.65 2.58 12.22
CA GLY A 558 6.34 2.72 12.85
C GLY A 558 5.70 4.10 12.66
N GLY A 559 6.33 4.99 11.87
CA GLY A 559 5.85 6.34 11.65
C GLY A 559 5.82 7.24 12.89
N LEU A 560 6.55 6.91 13.96
CA LEU A 560 6.70 7.75 15.15
C LEU A 560 7.52 9.00 14.79
N CYS A 561 7.05 10.16 15.23
CA CYS A 561 7.71 11.45 15.01
C CYS A 561 7.76 12.27 16.30
N ASP A 562 8.53 11.79 17.27
CA ASP A 562 8.59 12.29 18.64
C ASP A 562 9.83 13.15 18.96
N ASN A 563 10.66 13.41 17.96
CA ASN A 563 11.88 14.21 18.03
C ASN A 563 12.15 14.88 16.67
N LEU A 564 13.04 15.88 16.64
CA LEU A 564 13.26 16.73 15.46
C LEU A 564 13.62 15.89 14.21
N LEU A 565 14.52 14.92 14.35
CA LEU A 565 14.93 14.05 13.24
C LEU A 565 13.73 13.29 12.66
N THR A 566 12.96 12.63 13.52
CA THR A 566 11.79 11.85 13.08
C THR A 566 10.66 12.72 12.54
N CYS A 567 10.49 13.96 13.04
CA CYS A 567 9.59 14.97 12.47
C CYS A 567 10.00 15.36 11.04
N VAL A 568 11.30 15.59 10.80
CA VAL A 568 11.81 15.89 9.45
C VAL A 568 11.54 14.73 8.49
N VAL A 569 11.81 13.49 8.91
CA VAL A 569 11.54 12.30 8.08
C VAL A 569 10.04 12.17 7.77
N ARG A 570 9.18 12.38 8.77
CA ARG A 570 7.71 12.27 8.59
C ARG A 570 7.15 13.35 7.66
N ALA A 571 7.77 14.53 7.62
CA ALA A 571 7.40 15.64 6.75
C ALA A 571 8.22 15.68 5.44
N TRP A 572 9.01 14.64 5.15
CA TRP A 572 9.90 14.61 4.00
C TRP A 572 9.11 14.45 2.69
N ASP A 573 9.61 15.07 1.62
CA ASP A 573 9.13 14.82 0.26
C ASP A 573 9.94 13.65 -0.31
N TYR A 574 9.34 12.46 -0.38
CA TYR A 574 10.00 11.22 -0.81
C TYR A 574 10.42 11.21 -2.29
N LYS A 575 10.13 12.26 -3.07
CA LYS A 575 10.80 12.51 -4.36
C LYS A 575 12.29 12.84 -4.17
N LYS A 576 12.66 13.37 -3.01
CA LYS A 576 14.03 13.65 -2.58
C LYS A 576 14.62 12.42 -1.89
N PRO A 577 15.86 12.02 -2.22
CA PRO A 577 16.47 10.80 -1.68
C PRO A 577 16.79 10.93 -0.19
N ILE A 578 16.60 9.82 0.53
CA ILE A 578 17.08 9.62 1.91
C ILE A 578 18.02 8.42 1.88
N PHE A 579 19.21 8.59 2.46
CA PHE A 579 20.16 7.51 2.70
C PHE A 579 20.24 7.19 4.18
N ILE A 580 20.32 5.92 4.54
CA ILE A 580 20.49 5.48 5.92
C ILE A 580 21.72 4.58 6.05
N ALA A 581 22.52 4.78 7.09
CA ALA A 581 23.65 3.92 7.43
C ALA A 581 23.46 3.35 8.84
N PRO A 582 22.87 2.15 8.98
CA PRO A 582 22.59 1.56 10.28
C PRO A 582 23.86 1.22 11.06
N ALA A 583 23.76 1.33 12.39
CA ALA A 583 24.85 1.06 13.31
C ALA A 583 24.32 0.47 14.62
N MET A 584 24.38 -0.86 14.75
CA MET A 584 23.83 -1.61 15.88
C MET A 584 24.59 -2.93 16.11
N ASN A 585 24.35 -3.61 17.24
CA ASN A 585 24.96 -4.91 17.51
C ASN A 585 24.50 -5.99 16.50
N THR A 586 25.31 -7.01 16.23
CA THR A 586 25.00 -8.13 15.31
C THR A 586 23.66 -8.81 15.60
N LEU A 587 23.32 -9.05 16.86
CA LEU A 587 22.04 -9.67 17.24
C LEU A 587 20.86 -8.72 17.05
N MET A 588 21.11 -7.40 17.10
CA MET A 588 20.10 -6.41 16.75
C MET A 588 19.91 -6.32 15.23
N TRP A 589 21.00 -6.43 14.46
CA TRP A 589 20.98 -6.41 13.00
C TRP A 589 20.24 -7.61 12.41
N THR A 590 20.51 -8.81 12.95
CA THR A 590 19.90 -10.08 12.52
C THR A 590 18.50 -10.32 13.10
N ASN A 591 17.97 -9.36 13.87
CA ASN A 591 16.65 -9.48 14.48
C ASN A 591 15.52 -9.36 13.44
N THR A 592 14.51 -10.23 13.50
CA THR A 592 13.32 -10.19 12.63
C THR A 592 12.62 -8.83 12.62
N PHE A 593 12.62 -8.09 13.75
CA PHE A 593 12.06 -6.73 13.78
C PHE A 593 12.86 -5.76 12.92
N THR A 594 14.20 -5.84 12.94
CA THR A 594 15.06 -5.00 12.11
C THR A 594 14.82 -5.26 10.64
N GLU A 595 14.67 -6.53 10.24
CA GLU A 595 14.29 -6.90 8.89
C GLU A 595 12.95 -6.27 8.47
N ARG A 596 11.90 -6.42 9.29
CA ARG A 596 10.58 -5.80 9.02
C ARG A 596 10.66 -4.28 8.94
N HIS A 597 11.45 -3.64 9.80
CA HIS A 597 11.64 -2.20 9.74
C HIS A 597 12.32 -1.77 8.45
N LEU A 598 13.35 -2.49 8.01
CA LEU A 598 14.03 -2.20 6.74
C LEU A 598 13.08 -2.36 5.54
N MET A 599 12.20 -3.36 5.54
CA MET A 599 11.16 -3.50 4.52
C MET A 599 10.23 -2.28 4.49
N ALA A 600 9.78 -1.80 5.65
CA ALA A 600 8.93 -0.60 5.73
C ALA A 600 9.64 0.68 5.23
N LEU A 601 10.96 0.78 5.39
CA LEU A 601 11.74 1.92 4.86
C LEU A 601 11.98 1.79 3.35
N ASP A 602 12.16 0.58 2.83
CA ASP A 602 12.31 0.27 1.41
C ASP A 602 11.03 0.64 0.63
N GLU A 603 9.85 0.37 1.20
CA GLU A 603 8.55 0.81 0.68
C GLU A 603 8.46 2.34 0.47
N LEU A 604 9.21 3.11 1.25
CA LEU A 604 9.26 4.58 1.18
C LEU A 604 10.34 5.09 0.21
N GLY A 605 11.09 4.19 -0.45
CA GLY A 605 12.20 4.55 -1.34
C GLY A 605 13.45 5.04 -0.60
N ILE A 606 13.61 4.70 0.69
CA ILE A 606 14.79 5.06 1.47
C ILE A 606 15.94 4.10 1.14
N THR A 607 17.08 4.64 0.74
CA THR A 607 18.24 3.84 0.31
C THR A 607 19.10 3.41 1.51
N LEU A 608 19.28 2.09 1.64
CA LEU A 608 20.10 1.48 2.69
C LEU A 608 21.59 1.40 2.28
N ILE A 609 22.47 1.97 3.09
CA ILE A 609 23.91 1.73 3.06
C ILE A 609 24.22 0.67 4.12
N ARG A 610 24.54 -0.55 3.68
CA ARG A 610 24.67 -1.72 4.55
C ARG A 610 25.77 -1.55 5.61
N PRO A 611 25.58 -2.13 6.81
CA PRO A 611 26.64 -2.22 7.79
C PRO A 611 27.76 -3.17 7.31
N VAL A 612 28.91 -3.06 7.96
CA VAL A 612 30.11 -3.88 7.69
C VAL A 612 30.41 -4.79 8.87
N SER A 613 31.00 -5.96 8.59
CA SER A 613 31.52 -6.88 9.60
C SER A 613 32.85 -6.39 10.14
N LYS A 614 32.91 -6.07 11.44
CA LYS A 614 34.16 -5.76 12.15
C LYS A 614 34.01 -5.99 13.65
N ARG A 615 35.08 -5.73 14.41
CA ARG A 615 34.99 -5.69 15.87
C ARG A 615 34.11 -4.51 16.32
N LEU A 616 32.99 -4.80 16.96
CA LEU A 616 32.01 -3.85 17.46
C LEU A 616 32.47 -3.23 18.78
N ALA A 617 31.83 -2.13 19.18
CA ALA A 617 32.15 -1.42 20.43
C ALA A 617 31.95 -2.28 21.69
N CYS A 618 31.09 -3.30 21.64
CA CYS A 618 30.90 -4.27 22.73
C CYS A 618 32.00 -5.33 22.82
N GLY A 619 32.92 -5.40 21.85
CA GLY A 619 33.99 -6.39 21.77
C GLY A 619 33.71 -7.56 20.82
N ASP A 620 32.45 -7.78 20.45
CA ASP A 620 32.02 -8.83 19.52
C ASP A 620 32.55 -8.59 18.11
N HIS A 621 32.79 -9.67 17.35
CA HIS A 621 33.07 -9.60 15.93
C HIS A 621 31.82 -10.03 15.14
N GLY A 622 31.33 -9.20 14.24
CA GLY A 622 30.16 -9.53 13.43
C GLY A 622 29.63 -8.35 12.62
N ASN A 623 28.59 -8.62 11.83
CA ASN A 623 27.93 -7.62 10.98
C ASN A 623 27.09 -6.65 11.83
N GLY A 624 27.01 -5.38 11.46
CA GLY A 624 26.21 -4.38 12.20
C GLY A 624 26.93 -3.06 12.46
N ALA A 625 28.23 -2.97 12.20
CA ALA A 625 28.93 -1.70 12.30
C ALA A 625 28.57 -0.76 11.16
N MET A 626 28.44 0.54 11.45
CA MET A 626 28.27 1.56 10.41
C MET A 626 29.35 1.45 9.34
N ALA A 627 28.94 1.57 8.07
CA ALA A 627 29.84 1.82 6.95
C ALA A 627 30.79 2.99 7.25
N GLU A 628 31.99 2.96 6.68
CA GLU A 628 32.94 4.06 6.90
C GLU A 628 32.44 5.36 6.24
N PRO A 629 32.68 6.54 6.86
CA PRO A 629 32.21 7.82 6.33
C PRO A 629 32.57 8.08 4.86
N SER A 630 33.73 7.59 4.41
CA SER A 630 34.17 7.69 3.01
C SER A 630 33.27 6.92 2.05
N LEU A 631 32.82 5.71 2.43
CA LEU A 631 31.91 4.90 1.62
C LEU A 631 30.51 5.53 1.58
N ILE A 632 30.05 6.06 2.71
CA ILE A 632 28.77 6.78 2.77
C ILE A 632 28.81 8.01 1.85
N TYR A 633 29.90 8.78 1.93
CA TYR A 633 30.13 9.95 1.07
C TYR A 633 30.16 9.59 -0.41
N SER A 634 30.96 8.60 -0.81
CA SER A 634 31.08 8.22 -2.22
C SER A 634 29.73 7.75 -2.77
N THR A 635 29.00 6.91 -2.04
CA THR A 635 27.68 6.41 -2.45
C THR A 635 26.70 7.56 -2.72
N VAL A 636 26.59 8.51 -1.80
CA VAL A 636 25.68 9.65 -1.93
C VAL A 636 26.11 10.60 -3.05
N ARG A 637 27.42 10.86 -3.17
CA ARG A 637 27.97 11.74 -4.20
C ARG A 637 27.72 11.18 -5.60
N LEU A 638 28.01 9.91 -5.79
CA LEU A 638 27.83 9.23 -7.06
C LEU A 638 26.35 9.19 -7.48
N PHE A 639 25.46 8.94 -6.52
CA PHE A 639 24.02 9.04 -6.76
C PHE A 639 23.61 10.45 -7.22
N ALA A 640 24.09 11.49 -6.56
CA ALA A 640 23.76 12.87 -6.91
C ALA A 640 24.33 13.29 -8.28
N GLU A 641 25.56 12.89 -8.60
CA GLU A 641 26.19 13.17 -9.89
C GLU A 641 25.48 12.45 -11.05
N SER A 642 24.96 11.23 -10.82
CA SER A 642 24.18 10.48 -11.81
C SER A 642 22.87 11.16 -12.23
N ARG A 643 22.29 12.00 -11.36
CA ARG A 643 21.06 12.77 -11.65
C ARG A 643 21.30 14.03 -12.49
N ASN A 644 22.52 14.55 -12.54
CA ASN A 644 22.85 15.82 -13.20
C ASN A 644 23.36 15.69 -14.65
N GLN A 645 23.49 14.47 -15.19
CA GLN A 645 23.85 14.25 -16.60
C GLN A 645 22.66 13.70 -17.40
N PRO A 646 21.93 14.53 -18.15
CA PRO A 646 20.99 14.04 -19.14
C PRO A 646 21.78 13.54 -20.36
N GLY A 647 21.99 12.23 -20.47
CA GLY A 647 22.38 11.58 -21.74
C GLY A 647 23.72 10.84 -21.82
N SER A 648 24.45 10.54 -20.73
CA SER A 648 25.66 9.70 -20.83
C SER A 648 25.37 8.23 -20.53
N SER A 649 25.86 7.35 -21.40
CA SER A 649 25.80 5.88 -21.36
C SER A 649 26.57 5.24 -20.20
N ASN A 650 26.97 6.01 -19.18
CA ASN A 650 27.73 5.54 -18.01
C ASN A 650 26.85 5.31 -16.76
N ARG A 651 25.53 5.26 -16.91
CA ARG A 651 24.59 4.92 -15.82
C ARG A 651 24.87 3.56 -15.16
N GLN A 652 25.54 2.62 -15.84
CA GLN A 652 25.67 1.22 -15.43
C GLN A 652 26.82 0.89 -14.46
N GLN A 653 27.76 1.79 -14.18
CA GLN A 653 29.02 1.37 -13.53
C GLN A 653 29.22 1.74 -12.06
N VAL A 654 28.24 2.38 -11.40
CA VAL A 654 28.51 3.11 -10.15
C VAL A 654 27.64 2.69 -8.94
N MET A 655 26.60 1.86 -9.13
CA MET A 655 25.80 1.28 -8.04
C MET A 655 26.28 -0.12 -7.61
N ALA A 656 27.60 -0.37 -7.68
CA ALA A 656 28.20 -1.65 -7.29
C ALA A 656 28.43 -1.74 -5.77
N SER A 657 27.34 -1.87 -4.99
CA SER A 657 27.37 -2.51 -3.67
C SER A 657 25.98 -3.02 -3.31
N ILE A 658 25.64 -4.19 -3.88
CA ILE A 658 24.56 -5.13 -3.52
C ILE A 658 23.36 -4.47 -2.82
N SER A 659 22.62 -3.68 -3.60
CA SER A 659 21.19 -3.49 -3.41
C SER A 659 20.47 -4.55 -4.23
N VAL A 660 19.52 -5.26 -3.62
CA VAL A 660 18.41 -5.82 -4.40
C VAL A 660 17.83 -4.61 -5.13
N ALA A 661 17.97 -4.56 -6.45
CA ALA A 661 17.46 -3.46 -7.25
C ALA A 661 15.96 -3.34 -6.98
N THR A 662 15.55 -2.31 -6.25
CA THR A 662 14.15 -1.98 -6.10
C THR A 662 13.63 -1.58 -7.48
N VAL A 663 12.50 -2.17 -7.84
CA VAL A 663 11.69 -1.91 -9.04
C VAL A 663 11.91 -0.51 -9.62
N GLY A 664 12.35 -0.39 -10.87
CA GLY A 664 12.56 0.89 -11.55
C GLY A 664 13.98 1.14 -12.07
N GLU A 665 14.90 0.19 -11.91
CA GLU A 665 16.15 0.21 -12.68
C GLU A 665 15.88 -0.18 -14.15
N PRO A 666 16.51 0.49 -15.13
CA PRO A 666 16.33 0.15 -16.54
C PRO A 666 16.81 -1.27 -16.80
N LEU A 667 16.10 -1.99 -17.67
CA LEU A 667 16.44 -3.36 -18.05
C LEU A 667 17.87 -3.42 -18.60
N PRO A 668 18.62 -4.50 -18.32
CA PRO A 668 19.98 -4.63 -18.82
C PRO A 668 19.97 -4.65 -20.34
N VAL A 669 20.78 -3.76 -20.93
CA VAL A 669 21.05 -3.72 -22.37
C VAL A 669 22.55 -3.53 -22.50
N THR A 670 23.26 -4.59 -22.86
CA THR A 670 24.72 -4.53 -23.09
C THR A 670 25.05 -4.69 -24.57
N GLY A 671 25.39 -3.58 -25.26
CA GLY A 671 25.92 -3.60 -26.63
C GLY A 671 25.08 -4.38 -27.67
N PRO A 672 25.61 -4.68 -28.86
CA PRO A 672 24.87 -5.42 -29.88
C PRO A 672 24.96 -6.96 -29.69
N ARG A 673 23.79 -7.62 -29.68
CA ARG A 673 23.53 -9.08 -29.82
C ARG A 673 23.88 -10.05 -28.66
N ARG A 674 23.51 -9.74 -27.41
CA ARG A 674 23.29 -10.79 -26.39
C ARG A 674 21.80 -11.17 -26.32
N SER A 675 21.49 -12.45 -26.13
CA SER A 675 20.12 -12.92 -25.88
C SER A 675 19.63 -12.37 -24.54
N ARG A 676 18.34 -12.05 -24.45
CA ARG A 676 17.72 -11.52 -23.23
C ARG A 676 16.93 -12.61 -22.54
N VAL A 677 17.37 -12.98 -21.33
CA VAL A 677 16.78 -14.07 -20.57
C VAL A 677 16.05 -13.49 -19.36
N LEU A 678 14.76 -13.80 -19.24
CA LEU A 678 14.01 -13.56 -18.02
C LEU A 678 14.03 -14.82 -17.17
N LEU A 679 14.79 -14.78 -16.08
CA LEU A 679 14.97 -15.92 -15.19
C LEU A 679 14.04 -15.78 -13.98
N ALA A 680 13.16 -16.74 -13.76
CA ALA A 680 12.16 -16.69 -12.72
C ALA A 680 12.30 -17.82 -11.70
N ALA A 681 12.02 -17.54 -10.43
CA ALA A 681 11.93 -18.57 -9.39
C ALA A 681 10.65 -18.46 -8.56
N SER A 682 10.12 -19.63 -8.21
CA SER A 682 8.94 -19.77 -7.37
C SER A 682 9.22 -20.53 -6.07
N GLY A 683 8.24 -20.54 -5.15
CA GLY A 683 8.39 -21.06 -3.79
C GLY A 683 8.68 -22.55 -3.72
N SER A 684 9.96 -22.93 -3.82
CA SER A 684 10.50 -24.27 -3.62
C SER A 684 11.82 -24.17 -2.86
N VAL A 685 12.17 -25.19 -2.07
CA VAL A 685 13.47 -25.26 -1.37
C VAL A 685 14.63 -25.25 -2.37
N ALA A 686 14.41 -25.74 -3.59
CA ALA A 686 15.38 -25.67 -4.69
C ALA A 686 15.76 -24.23 -5.08
N ALA A 687 15.03 -23.20 -4.62
CA ALA A 687 15.37 -21.81 -4.92
C ALA A 687 16.71 -21.38 -4.28
N MET A 688 17.25 -22.17 -3.33
CA MET A 688 18.63 -22.01 -2.86
C MET A 688 19.67 -22.14 -3.99
N GLN A 689 19.38 -22.88 -5.06
CA GLN A 689 20.25 -23.04 -6.24
C GLN A 689 20.09 -21.91 -7.27
N PHE A 690 19.16 -20.96 -7.04
CA PHE A 690 18.88 -19.88 -7.99
C PHE A 690 20.11 -19.00 -8.28
N GLY A 691 20.93 -18.70 -7.27
CA GLY A 691 22.16 -17.92 -7.47
C GLY A 691 23.14 -18.59 -8.42
N ALA A 692 23.33 -19.91 -8.29
CA ALA A 692 24.17 -20.69 -9.20
C ALA A 692 23.61 -20.66 -10.64
N LEU A 693 22.29 -20.78 -10.78
CA LEU A 693 21.63 -20.67 -12.08
C LEU A 693 21.84 -19.29 -12.71
N CYS A 694 21.63 -18.21 -11.94
CA CYS A 694 21.90 -16.85 -12.40
C CYS A 694 23.33 -16.69 -12.93
N HIS A 695 24.33 -17.30 -12.26
CA HIS A 695 25.72 -17.25 -12.69
C HIS A 695 25.95 -17.89 -14.07
N TYR A 696 25.31 -19.01 -14.40
CA TYR A 696 25.42 -19.60 -15.74
C TYR A 696 24.87 -18.68 -16.83
N PHE A 697 23.69 -18.10 -16.62
CA PHE A 697 23.04 -17.28 -17.65
C PHE A 697 23.74 -15.94 -17.91
N VAL A 698 24.26 -15.26 -16.87
CA VAL A 698 24.93 -13.95 -17.04
C VAL A 698 26.23 -14.03 -17.85
N GLU A 699 26.83 -15.22 -17.97
CA GLU A 699 28.04 -15.41 -18.78
C GLU A 699 27.80 -15.08 -20.26
N TRP A 700 26.60 -15.34 -20.77
CA TRP A 700 26.31 -15.26 -22.20
C TRP A 700 25.06 -14.46 -22.57
N ALA A 701 24.16 -14.18 -21.62
CA ALA A 701 22.92 -13.44 -21.83
C ALA A 701 22.84 -12.15 -21.00
N ASP A 702 21.98 -11.23 -21.41
CA ASP A 702 21.48 -10.16 -20.53
C ASP A 702 20.34 -10.76 -19.69
N VAL A 703 20.49 -10.79 -18.36
CA VAL A 703 19.56 -11.50 -17.47
C VAL A 703 18.83 -10.54 -16.54
N ALA A 704 17.50 -10.64 -16.50
CA ALA A 704 16.67 -10.07 -15.45
C ALA A 704 16.03 -11.20 -14.65
N ALA A 705 15.94 -11.05 -13.33
CA ALA A 705 15.33 -12.05 -12.46
C ALA A 705 13.93 -11.65 -11.95
N VAL A 706 13.00 -12.59 -11.89
CA VAL A 706 11.67 -12.41 -11.27
C VAL A 706 11.44 -13.49 -10.23
N VAL A 707 11.33 -13.11 -8.95
CA VAL A 707 11.20 -14.09 -7.86
C VAL A 707 9.93 -13.86 -7.06
N THR A 708 9.17 -14.94 -6.85
CA THR A 708 8.01 -14.89 -5.95
C THR A 708 8.44 -14.65 -4.51
N ALA A 709 7.56 -14.08 -3.70
CA ALA A 709 7.78 -13.78 -2.29
C ALA A 709 8.10 -15.04 -1.48
N ALA A 710 7.58 -16.19 -1.93
CA ALA A 710 7.90 -17.50 -1.36
C ALA A 710 9.32 -17.97 -1.74
N ALA A 711 9.74 -17.80 -3.00
CA ALA A 711 11.09 -18.15 -3.46
C ALA A 711 12.16 -17.32 -2.75
N LEU A 712 11.90 -16.02 -2.58
CA LEU A 712 12.83 -15.07 -1.98
C LEU A 712 13.26 -15.44 -0.54
N ARG A 713 12.48 -16.26 0.17
CA ARG A 713 12.82 -16.77 1.51
C ARG A 713 13.97 -17.78 1.51
N PHE A 714 14.22 -18.43 0.37
CA PHE A 714 15.23 -19.48 0.22
C PHE A 714 16.46 -19.00 -0.55
N ILE A 715 16.35 -17.89 -1.29
CA ILE A 715 17.45 -17.35 -2.09
C ILE A 715 18.42 -16.60 -1.18
N ASP A 716 19.68 -17.04 -1.15
CA ASP A 716 20.77 -16.26 -0.57
C ASP A 716 21.11 -15.09 -1.51
N LYS A 717 20.81 -13.86 -1.08
CA LYS A 717 21.02 -12.64 -1.88
C LYS A 717 22.50 -12.40 -2.17
N ASP A 718 23.41 -12.91 -1.33
CA ASP A 718 24.85 -12.76 -1.54
C ASP A 718 25.38 -13.73 -2.62
N SER A 719 24.59 -14.73 -3.02
CA SER A 719 24.91 -15.67 -4.10
C SER A 719 24.53 -15.17 -5.51
N LEU A 720 23.89 -14.00 -5.62
CA LEU A 720 23.44 -13.45 -6.90
C LEU A 720 24.57 -12.68 -7.61
N PRO A 721 24.65 -12.74 -8.96
CA PRO A 721 25.64 -11.97 -9.71
C PRO A 721 25.55 -10.46 -9.45
N MET A 722 26.72 -9.81 -9.38
CA MET A 722 26.82 -8.35 -9.30
C MET A 722 26.12 -7.69 -10.50
N ASN A 723 25.31 -6.66 -10.24
CA ASN A 723 24.57 -5.88 -11.24
C ASN A 723 23.39 -6.60 -11.91
N MET A 724 22.90 -7.71 -11.34
CA MET A 724 21.67 -8.34 -11.77
C MET A 724 20.44 -7.59 -11.24
N VAL A 725 19.44 -7.36 -12.09
CA VAL A 725 18.16 -6.75 -11.68
C VAL A 725 17.21 -7.84 -11.19
N LEU A 726 16.72 -7.73 -9.96
CA LEU A 726 15.83 -8.69 -9.30
C LEU A 726 14.47 -8.06 -9.00
N TYR A 727 13.41 -8.53 -9.65
CA TYR A 727 12.03 -8.13 -9.41
C TYR A 727 11.34 -9.12 -8.49
N THR A 728 10.53 -8.63 -7.54
CA THR A 728 9.76 -9.50 -6.65
C THR A 728 8.37 -8.95 -6.34
N ASP A 729 7.39 -9.85 -6.25
CA ASP A 729 6.03 -9.61 -5.78
C ASP A 729 5.92 -9.53 -4.24
N GLN A 730 7.04 -9.62 -3.50
CA GLN A 730 7.05 -9.37 -2.04
C GLN A 730 6.37 -8.04 -1.68
N TYR A 731 6.50 -7.05 -2.56
CA TYR A 731 5.77 -5.80 -2.47
C TYR A 731 4.62 -5.83 -3.48
N GLU A 732 3.38 -5.84 -2.99
CA GLU A 732 2.18 -5.89 -3.86
C GLU A 732 2.09 -4.71 -4.85
N GLN A 733 2.86 -3.63 -4.63
CA GLN A 733 2.98 -2.49 -5.54
C GLN A 733 3.90 -2.76 -6.74
N THR A 734 4.79 -3.77 -6.67
CA THR A 734 5.74 -4.10 -7.75
C THR A 734 5.04 -4.47 -9.04
N MET A 735 3.95 -5.25 -8.96
CA MET A 735 3.21 -5.74 -10.13
C MET A 735 2.71 -4.61 -11.04
N TRP A 736 2.38 -3.47 -10.43
CA TRP A 736 1.67 -2.35 -11.04
C TRP A 736 2.55 -1.13 -11.26
N LYS A 737 3.84 -1.21 -10.91
CA LYS A 737 4.77 -0.11 -11.10
C LYS A 737 5.06 0.07 -12.58
N LYS A 738 5.02 1.33 -13.05
CA LYS A 738 5.45 1.65 -14.41
C LYS A 738 6.98 1.59 -14.50
N LEU A 739 7.46 1.00 -15.57
CA LEU A 739 8.84 1.12 -16.02
C LEU A 739 8.77 1.88 -17.37
N GLY A 740 9.33 3.10 -17.40
CA GLY A 740 9.03 4.05 -18.48
C GLY A 740 7.53 4.37 -18.61
N ASP A 741 6.98 4.18 -19.81
CA ASP A 741 5.56 4.43 -20.13
C ASP A 741 4.65 3.19 -19.93
N SER A 742 5.23 1.99 -19.76
CA SER A 742 4.49 0.71 -19.71
C SER A 742 4.50 0.07 -18.32
N ILE A 743 3.64 -0.92 -18.10
CA ILE A 743 3.52 -1.64 -16.82
C ILE A 743 4.60 -2.73 -16.75
N LEU A 744 5.23 -2.90 -15.58
CA LEU A 744 6.41 -3.77 -15.41
C LEU A 744 6.29 -5.17 -16.03
N HIS A 745 5.21 -5.92 -15.78
CA HIS A 745 5.07 -7.28 -16.28
C HIS A 745 4.96 -7.35 -17.82
N ILE A 746 4.34 -6.34 -18.43
CA ILE A 746 4.24 -6.21 -19.89
C ILE A 746 5.62 -5.91 -20.46
N GLU A 747 6.35 -4.96 -19.88
CA GLU A 747 7.69 -4.62 -20.36
C GLU A 747 8.67 -5.79 -20.25
N LEU A 748 8.63 -6.53 -19.13
CA LEU A 748 9.46 -7.72 -18.94
C LEU A 748 9.18 -8.81 -19.98
N SER A 749 7.89 -9.08 -20.26
CA SER A 749 7.48 -10.06 -21.28
C SER A 749 7.95 -9.70 -22.69
N ARG A 750 8.02 -8.39 -23.00
CA ARG A 750 8.45 -7.89 -24.31
C ARG A 750 9.96 -7.84 -24.44
N TRP A 751 10.65 -7.42 -23.38
CA TRP A 751 12.10 -7.28 -23.37
C TRP A 751 12.81 -8.62 -23.56
N ALA A 752 12.32 -9.69 -22.93
CA ALA A 752 12.97 -10.99 -22.97
C ALA A 752 12.71 -11.78 -24.26
N ASP A 753 13.72 -12.51 -24.70
CA ASP A 753 13.64 -13.45 -25.83
C ASP A 753 13.21 -14.86 -25.37
N VAL A 754 13.52 -15.21 -24.12
CA VAL A 754 13.16 -16.48 -23.49
C VAL A 754 12.84 -16.28 -22.00
N LEU A 755 11.84 -17.00 -21.49
CA LEU A 755 11.48 -17.06 -20.07
C LEU A 755 11.83 -18.43 -19.53
N VAL A 756 12.55 -18.46 -18.41
CA VAL A 756 12.95 -19.71 -17.72
C VAL A 756 12.42 -19.66 -16.29
N ILE A 757 11.55 -20.58 -15.89
CA ILE A 757 11.04 -20.69 -14.52
C ILE A 757 11.73 -21.86 -13.82
N ALA A 758 12.73 -21.57 -13.00
CA ALA A 758 13.58 -22.56 -12.34
C ALA A 758 14.04 -22.03 -10.96
N PRO A 759 13.58 -22.60 -9.84
CA PRO A 759 12.58 -23.67 -9.75
C PRO A 759 11.13 -23.23 -9.96
N ALA A 760 10.32 -24.12 -10.52
CA ALA A 760 8.86 -24.04 -10.53
C ALA A 760 8.22 -24.96 -9.49
N SER A 761 7.54 -24.37 -8.51
CA SER A 761 6.78 -25.07 -7.48
C SER A 761 5.50 -25.66 -8.07
N ALA A 762 4.99 -26.73 -7.45
CA ALA A 762 3.71 -27.32 -7.79
C ALA A 762 2.55 -26.29 -7.80
N ASN A 763 2.57 -25.35 -6.86
CA ASN A 763 1.57 -24.28 -6.77
C ASN A 763 1.66 -23.30 -7.96
N THR A 764 2.88 -22.91 -8.35
CA THR A 764 3.07 -22.02 -9.52
C THR A 764 2.66 -22.71 -10.81
N LEU A 765 3.00 -23.98 -10.99
CA LEU A 765 2.56 -24.78 -12.14
C LEU A 765 1.03 -24.89 -12.20
N GLY A 766 0.38 -25.21 -11.08
CA GLY A 766 -1.09 -25.25 -11.01
C GLY A 766 -1.73 -23.90 -11.36
N LYS A 767 -1.16 -22.78 -10.89
CA LYS A 767 -1.63 -21.44 -11.26
C LYS A 767 -1.47 -21.14 -12.76
N ILE A 768 -0.35 -21.54 -13.35
CA ILE A 768 -0.10 -21.36 -14.80
C ILE A 768 -1.09 -22.20 -15.60
N SER A 769 -1.24 -23.49 -15.31
CA SER A 769 -2.21 -24.40 -15.97
C SER A 769 -3.66 -23.93 -15.84
N MET A 770 -3.98 -23.16 -14.79
CA MET A 770 -5.34 -22.62 -14.59
C MET A 770 -5.49 -21.17 -15.09
N GLY A 771 -4.46 -20.57 -15.70
CA GLY A 771 -4.51 -19.21 -16.23
C GLY A 771 -4.61 -18.10 -15.16
N LEU A 772 -4.31 -18.41 -13.89
CA LEU A 772 -4.42 -17.46 -12.78
C LEU A 772 -3.33 -16.38 -12.85
N CYS A 773 -3.67 -15.13 -12.53
CA CYS A 773 -2.80 -13.96 -12.66
C CYS A 773 -2.73 -13.18 -11.33
N ASP A 774 -2.28 -13.84 -10.26
CA ASP A 774 -2.34 -13.30 -8.90
C ASP A 774 -1.00 -12.78 -8.35
N ASN A 775 0.09 -12.99 -9.09
CA ASN A 775 1.43 -12.50 -8.78
C ASN A 775 2.21 -12.08 -10.03
N LEU A 776 3.33 -11.37 -9.85
CA LEU A 776 4.13 -10.81 -10.94
C LEU A 776 4.52 -11.88 -11.97
N LEU A 777 5.00 -13.03 -11.52
CA LEU A 777 5.43 -14.13 -12.40
C LEU A 777 4.26 -14.65 -13.23
N THR A 778 3.13 -14.94 -12.60
CA THR A 778 1.95 -15.44 -13.32
C THR A 778 1.37 -14.41 -14.31
N CYS A 779 1.44 -13.12 -13.99
CA CYS A 779 1.05 -12.05 -14.91
C CYS A 779 2.00 -11.96 -16.12
N ILE A 780 3.31 -12.17 -15.93
CA ILE A 780 4.29 -12.21 -17.02
C ILE A 780 4.01 -13.39 -17.94
N VAL A 781 3.79 -14.60 -17.39
CA VAL A 781 3.43 -15.79 -18.16
C VAL A 781 2.18 -15.53 -19.00
N ARG A 782 1.20 -14.80 -18.44
CA ARG A 782 -0.02 -14.44 -19.15
C ARG A 782 0.19 -13.45 -20.30
N ALA A 783 1.07 -12.48 -20.10
CA ALA A 783 1.46 -11.51 -21.13
C ALA A 783 2.53 -12.07 -22.09
N TRP A 784 2.94 -13.33 -21.93
CA TRP A 784 4.01 -13.94 -22.72
C TRP A 784 3.53 -14.29 -24.13
N ASP A 785 4.38 -14.01 -25.12
CA ASP A 785 4.21 -14.52 -26.48
C ASP A 785 4.79 -15.93 -26.55
N TYR A 786 3.94 -16.96 -26.60
CA TYR A 786 4.37 -18.37 -26.64
C TYR A 786 5.13 -18.76 -27.92
N LYS A 787 5.25 -17.87 -28.90
CA LYS A 787 6.23 -18.04 -30.00
C LYS A 787 7.67 -17.89 -29.49
N LYS A 788 7.86 -17.19 -28.37
CA LYS A 788 9.12 -17.14 -27.62
C LYS A 788 9.18 -18.33 -26.68
N GLY A 789 10.37 -18.91 -26.52
CA GLY A 789 10.56 -20.05 -25.63
C GLY A 789 10.16 -19.73 -24.19
N LEU A 790 9.33 -20.59 -23.60
CA LEU A 790 9.01 -20.59 -22.17
C LEU A 790 9.38 -21.95 -21.61
N PHE A 791 10.37 -21.99 -20.73
CA PHE A 791 10.90 -23.20 -20.13
C PHE A 791 10.57 -23.26 -18.66
N VAL A 792 10.20 -24.44 -18.17
CA VAL A 792 9.87 -24.65 -16.77
C VAL A 792 10.66 -25.83 -16.24
N ALA A 793 11.45 -25.62 -15.18
CA ALA A 793 12.12 -26.67 -14.42
C ALA A 793 11.34 -26.92 -13.12
N PRO A 794 10.50 -27.96 -13.05
CA PRO A 794 9.72 -28.27 -11.87
C PRO A 794 10.61 -28.68 -10.69
N ALA A 795 10.23 -28.28 -9.49
CA ALA A 795 10.94 -28.65 -8.27
C ALA A 795 9.94 -28.88 -7.12
N MET A 796 9.63 -30.13 -6.85
CA MET A 796 8.64 -30.55 -5.87
C MET A 796 8.95 -31.93 -5.29
N ASP A 797 8.19 -32.32 -4.28
CA ASP A 797 8.29 -33.65 -3.68
C ASP A 797 7.86 -34.76 -4.66
N THR A 798 8.37 -35.99 -4.46
CA THR A 798 8.06 -37.15 -5.33
C THR A 798 6.57 -37.52 -5.31
N LEU A 799 5.90 -37.38 -4.16
CA LEU A 799 4.45 -37.62 -4.06
C LEU A 799 3.64 -36.50 -4.72
N MET A 800 4.16 -35.27 -4.72
CA MET A 800 3.55 -34.16 -5.47
C MET A 800 3.69 -34.38 -6.97
N TRP A 801 4.85 -34.86 -7.43
CA TRP A 801 5.12 -35.15 -8.84
C TRP A 801 4.19 -36.22 -9.41
N THR A 802 3.95 -37.28 -8.65
CA THR A 802 3.11 -38.43 -9.07
C THR A 802 1.61 -38.22 -8.82
N ASN A 803 1.21 -37.04 -8.35
CA ASN A 803 -0.19 -36.75 -8.08
C ASN A 803 -0.99 -36.55 -9.38
N SER A 804 -2.19 -37.11 -9.47
CA SER A 804 -3.05 -37.01 -10.65
C SER A 804 -3.43 -35.57 -11.02
N PHE A 805 -3.51 -34.65 -10.05
CA PHE A 805 -3.71 -33.22 -10.34
C PHE A 805 -2.47 -32.62 -11.00
N MET A 806 -1.28 -33.00 -10.55
CA MET A 806 -0.03 -32.52 -11.15
C MET A 806 0.13 -33.05 -12.58
N GLU A 807 -0.19 -34.32 -12.81
CA GLU A 807 -0.20 -34.91 -14.16
C GLU A 807 -1.08 -34.10 -15.11
N LYS A 808 -2.30 -33.76 -14.69
CA LYS A 808 -3.18 -32.88 -15.46
C LYS A 808 -2.57 -31.50 -15.71
N HIS A 809 -2.00 -30.87 -14.68
CA HIS A 809 -1.38 -29.56 -14.82
C HIS A 809 -0.19 -29.57 -15.78
N LEU A 810 0.61 -30.64 -15.80
CA LEU A 810 1.74 -30.79 -16.71
C LEU A 810 1.25 -30.96 -18.15
N THR A 811 0.19 -31.75 -18.38
CA THR A 811 -0.45 -31.84 -19.70
C THR A 811 -1.01 -30.49 -20.17
N ASP A 812 -1.75 -29.80 -19.30
CA ASP A 812 -2.30 -28.48 -19.63
C ASP A 812 -1.17 -27.47 -19.94
N VAL A 813 -0.01 -27.57 -19.29
CA VAL A 813 1.17 -26.72 -19.54
C VAL A 813 1.83 -27.06 -20.87
N ASP A 814 1.98 -28.35 -21.17
CA ASP A 814 2.58 -28.85 -22.41
C ASP A 814 1.75 -28.47 -23.65
N ASP A 815 0.43 -28.60 -23.56
CA ASP A 815 -0.54 -28.21 -24.61
C ASP A 815 -0.43 -26.72 -25.03
N LEU A 816 0.18 -25.88 -24.18
CA LEU A 816 0.39 -24.45 -24.45
C LEU A 816 1.72 -24.14 -25.15
N GLY A 817 2.53 -25.16 -25.43
CA GLY A 817 3.88 -24.99 -25.96
C GLY A 817 4.90 -24.54 -24.91
N ILE A 818 4.63 -24.77 -23.61
CA ILE A 818 5.60 -24.54 -22.55
C ILE A 818 6.51 -25.78 -22.45
N VAL A 819 7.82 -25.57 -22.60
CA VAL A 819 8.79 -26.66 -22.59
C VAL A 819 9.14 -27.06 -21.16
N LEU A 820 8.76 -28.27 -20.77
CA LEU A 820 9.10 -28.84 -19.46
C LEU A 820 10.51 -29.41 -19.47
N ILE A 821 11.38 -28.89 -18.60
CA ILE A 821 12.68 -29.49 -18.31
C ILE A 821 12.43 -30.62 -17.30
N PRO A 822 12.72 -31.89 -17.65
CA PRO A 822 12.38 -33.02 -16.81
C PRO A 822 13.09 -32.92 -15.45
N PRO A 823 12.41 -33.27 -14.35
CA PRO A 823 13.03 -33.28 -13.03
C PRO A 823 14.05 -34.41 -12.92
N ASP A 824 15.07 -34.19 -12.11
CA ASP A 824 16.03 -35.23 -11.77
C ASP A 824 15.39 -36.30 -10.86
N THR A 825 15.98 -37.49 -10.89
CA THR A 825 15.61 -38.67 -10.09
C THR A 825 16.59 -38.95 -8.95
N GLU A 826 17.67 -38.17 -8.86
CA GLU A 826 18.64 -38.25 -7.77
C GLU A 826 18.09 -37.70 -6.44
N ARG A 827 18.99 -37.31 -5.53
CA ARG A 827 18.62 -36.86 -4.19
C ARG A 827 18.19 -35.39 -4.24
N SER A 828 16.93 -35.14 -3.92
CA SER A 828 16.38 -33.79 -3.83
C SER A 828 17.03 -32.99 -2.67
N VAL A 829 16.83 -31.67 -2.66
CA VAL A 829 17.36 -30.78 -1.61
C VAL A 829 16.82 -31.11 -0.21
N CYS A 830 15.63 -31.72 -0.09
CA CYS A 830 15.11 -32.21 1.19
C CYS A 830 15.70 -33.57 1.62
N GLY A 831 16.58 -34.15 0.81
CA GLY A 831 17.32 -35.38 1.11
C GLY A 831 16.61 -36.67 0.70
N GLU A 832 15.43 -36.59 0.09
CA GLU A 832 14.67 -37.71 -0.46
C GLU A 832 15.17 -38.10 -1.85
N ARG A 833 14.97 -39.35 -2.27
CA ARG A 833 15.32 -39.83 -3.61
C ARG A 833 14.04 -40.14 -4.38
N GLY A 834 13.92 -39.62 -5.60
CA GLY A 834 12.74 -39.83 -6.44
C GLY A 834 12.56 -38.71 -7.46
N LYS A 835 11.67 -38.95 -8.42
CA LYS A 835 11.37 -38.02 -9.52
C LYS A 835 10.65 -36.79 -8.96
N GLY A 836 11.22 -35.60 -9.18
CA GLY A 836 10.65 -34.32 -8.69
C GLY A 836 11.69 -33.28 -8.28
N ALA A 837 12.97 -33.69 -8.15
CA ALA A 837 14.07 -32.76 -7.94
C ALA A 837 14.24 -31.82 -9.15
N MET A 838 14.59 -30.56 -8.90
CA MET A 838 14.93 -29.64 -9.99
C MET A 838 16.10 -30.21 -10.79
N ALA A 839 16.08 -30.10 -12.11
CA ALA A 839 17.25 -30.39 -12.94
C ALA A 839 18.46 -29.55 -12.51
N GLU A 840 19.67 -30.09 -12.69
CA GLU A 840 20.89 -29.37 -12.33
C GLU A 840 21.01 -28.06 -13.14
N PRO A 841 21.48 -26.96 -12.52
CA PRO A 841 21.56 -25.66 -13.20
C PRO A 841 22.31 -25.68 -14.54
N SER A 842 23.33 -26.55 -14.70
CA SER A 842 24.07 -26.72 -15.96
C SER A 842 23.23 -27.34 -17.07
N ASP A 843 22.33 -28.25 -16.73
CA ASP A 843 21.47 -28.93 -17.70
C ASP A 843 20.37 -27.97 -18.17
N ILE A 844 19.86 -27.16 -17.25
CA ILE A 844 18.94 -26.06 -17.56
C ILE A 844 19.62 -25.07 -18.53
N ASP A 845 20.84 -24.60 -18.22
CA ASP A 845 21.59 -23.70 -19.12
C ASP A 845 21.78 -24.31 -20.52
N THR A 846 22.17 -25.58 -20.59
CA THR A 846 22.38 -26.30 -21.85
C THR A 846 21.10 -26.38 -22.68
N ALA A 847 19.96 -26.73 -22.06
CA ALA A 847 18.68 -26.83 -22.75
C ALA A 847 18.27 -25.49 -23.39
N ILE A 848 18.47 -24.37 -22.70
CA ILE A 848 18.14 -23.04 -23.23
C ILE A 848 19.07 -22.62 -24.36
N ARG A 849 20.38 -22.93 -24.26
CA ARG A 849 21.33 -22.62 -25.33
C ARG A 849 20.98 -23.34 -26.63
N VAL A 850 20.66 -24.63 -26.56
CA VAL A 850 20.25 -25.43 -27.72
C VAL A 850 19.01 -24.84 -28.40
N PHE A 851 18.04 -24.35 -27.62
CA PHE A 851 16.85 -23.70 -28.18
C PHE A 851 17.15 -22.38 -28.90
N LEU A 852 18.14 -21.62 -28.43
CA LEU A 852 18.50 -20.32 -29.01
C LEU A 852 19.49 -20.42 -30.18
N GLU A 853 20.04 -21.61 -30.47
CA GLU A 853 20.90 -21.82 -31.63
C GLU A 853 20.07 -21.78 -32.93
N PRO A 854 20.53 -21.06 -33.98
CA PRO A 854 19.85 -21.08 -35.27
C PRO A 854 19.93 -22.50 -35.88
N PRO A 855 18.88 -22.98 -36.57
CA PRO A 855 18.92 -24.29 -37.20
C PRO A 855 20.10 -24.37 -38.17
N SER A 856 20.98 -25.36 -37.96
CA SER A 856 22.15 -25.57 -38.80
C SER A 856 21.72 -25.80 -40.25
N SER A 857 22.25 -25.01 -41.17
CA SER A 857 22.00 -25.11 -42.61
C SER A 857 22.72 -26.30 -43.26
N ASP A 858 22.87 -27.42 -42.55
CA ASP A 858 23.54 -28.63 -43.05
C ASP A 858 22.83 -29.89 -42.52
N SER A 859 21.78 -30.30 -43.24
CA SER A 859 21.51 -31.73 -43.47
C SER A 859 20.66 -31.89 -44.72
N GLY A 860 21.33 -31.93 -45.87
CA GLY A 860 20.81 -32.61 -47.04
C GLY A 860 20.71 -34.11 -46.75
N SER A 861 19.60 -34.55 -46.18
CA SER A 861 19.07 -35.90 -46.41
C SER A 861 17.58 -35.93 -46.09
N SER A 862 16.77 -35.92 -47.14
CA SER A 862 15.40 -36.38 -47.13
C SER A 862 15.32 -37.81 -46.57
N ASN A 863 14.74 -37.98 -45.38
CA ASN A 863 13.79 -39.04 -45.02
C ASN A 863 13.62 -39.12 -43.50
N GLY A 864 12.38 -39.01 -43.02
CA GLY A 864 11.98 -39.34 -41.65
C GLY A 864 11.27 -38.20 -40.93
N MET A 865 10.06 -37.87 -41.37
CA MET A 865 9.08 -37.15 -40.55
C MET A 865 8.56 -38.07 -39.42
N GLU A 866 8.13 -37.43 -38.33
CA GLU A 866 7.27 -37.92 -37.25
C GLU A 866 7.92 -38.79 -36.16
N GLU A 867 8.35 -38.13 -35.08
CA GLU A 867 7.88 -38.33 -33.69
C GLU A 867 8.89 -37.73 -32.72
N GLN A 868 8.55 -36.56 -32.16
CA GLN A 868 8.90 -36.11 -30.80
C GLN A 868 8.25 -34.74 -30.62
N SER A 869 6.94 -34.77 -30.33
CA SER A 869 6.27 -33.73 -29.55
C SER A 869 6.44 -34.07 -28.08
#